data_AF-A0AAU3L301-F1
#
_entry.id   AF-A0AAU3L301-F1
#
_cell.length_a   1.000
_cell.length_b   1.000
_cell.length_c   1.000
_cell.angle_alpha   90.00
_cell.angle_beta   90.00
_cell.angle_gamma   90.00
#
_symmetry.space_group_name_H-M   'P 1'
#
loop_
_entity.id
_entity.type
_entity.pdbx_description
1 polymer ?
#
loop_
_entity_poly.entity_id
_entity_poly.type
_entity_poly.pdbx_seq_one_letter_code
_entity_poly.pdbx_strand_id
1 'polypeptide(L)'
;MTTTAHQQGSWETLTAALEQKMGPGKPAGEWVKYCCPVHEADSGRHNPSLGIKYLSDAQRTKVRCFAGCDDVQILDTLGLKVRDLYDTPITRSSGGGRRTAPRVRPRQITRADRAIDAAGLPLAQPKKDLGQQVSAWTQVATYPYMRENGEVAGEILRKEARFEHGHNKRFTQQRWDPQTGWQPEGFEPLPFQLPQLLAAIEAGESVYVCEGEKDVLTAEKAGLAATTNAGGAGSWTPEHARWLRGAAEVVIVVDRDAPGYRRADKVMTSLKGLGIGQVRVVQAATGKDLTDHINAGHAIDELDPVPFLDPLTGAHTEAAPARSAEQLANSAGVVSPAQLMAEPTTQFTPTDGGNSMSQSGFFQDVPPQHDDTVDRYGQHFSRLAQQVLQTMIAFAQLMAERRRQEEIAATKSQEAQREYEARIAIEQKAVETRLAKMSEEGWDRFSRSEIAAAVRDATAWSDQSDAARSAMHDLSGHVQQRYGVYIDPDGGHVTVDAPELSQQLAKVERDRASVNRVHTAEDRMVSIVAADPGIAESAKRGLYEDINSWGRQPSGRGLEALSKKVTAAGLNEKDRNKIRFIAVYIGVPGGRNALMPIDDLGAVAALSATNELRKTAQPLVDPAEEIKPRIDDMLTKYQDRLRHSVDVTSVTEALTAAVNLLPEDEQALARQRGKDIRADPSIEHKKLWPDHVDRDQLDVVVRTYAAMAPQVEAMAVQDSVLGPDGQAEGAGAERLRTQAAKHRRSIEHTIANGKGLHPLEVDQLRAVLADIDAGITDVPEQLFADDRSAAALDAERSDQIAHDTAAYHRRQLDEILSTGAVPADTARHANAEIASVFDAQTQLAAGRTSLGDYEERGADGKLLAHLAAAGIPEGVHNRVKHHIDHAAGESAIAGKQARRIQNQWTDRRELVAANRTPEPVPYDSTARREATEARLRAAGLSERVITGRMAVDAGHATPPQDAVKATPGKQKRARTTAPGSGVYRSTHRGRGDQRGYGK
;
A
#
# COMPACT_ATOMS: atom_id res chain seq x y z
N MET A 1 21.80 -6.16 -45.49
CA MET A 1 20.66 -5.36 -45.04
C MET A 1 19.40 -5.99 -45.61
N THR A 2 18.74 -6.83 -44.82
CA THR A 2 17.41 -7.39 -45.11
C THR A 2 16.72 -7.51 -43.76
N THR A 3 15.92 -6.51 -43.45
CA THR A 3 15.15 -6.37 -42.21
C THR A 3 14.01 -7.38 -42.24
N THR A 4 14.06 -8.40 -41.38
CA THR A 4 12.97 -9.34 -41.18
C THR A 4 11.81 -8.64 -40.47
N ALA A 5 10.71 -8.45 -41.20
CA ALA A 5 9.43 -8.02 -40.68
C ALA A 5 8.89 -9.08 -39.70
N HIS A 6 8.81 -8.75 -38.41
CA HIS A 6 7.98 -9.52 -37.47
C HIS A 6 6.51 -9.20 -37.75
N GLN A 7 5.74 -10.23 -38.08
CA GLN A 7 4.35 -10.21 -38.52
C GLN A 7 3.42 -9.47 -37.55
N GLN A 8 2.77 -8.40 -38.01
CA GLN A 8 1.71 -7.70 -37.28
C GLN A 8 0.34 -8.33 -37.63
N GLY A 9 0.16 -9.62 -37.36
CA GLY A 9 -0.99 -10.38 -37.88
C GLY A 9 -2.37 -9.87 -37.43
N SER A 10 -2.51 -9.46 -36.16
CA SER A 10 -3.74 -8.87 -35.61
C SER A 10 -3.98 -7.46 -36.14
N TRP A 11 -2.91 -6.70 -36.36
CA TRP A 11 -2.99 -5.36 -36.94
C TRP A 11 -3.50 -5.46 -38.37
N GLU A 12 -2.85 -6.29 -39.20
CA GLU A 12 -3.23 -6.51 -40.60
C GLU A 12 -4.66 -7.04 -40.73
N THR A 13 -5.05 -8.01 -39.89
CA THR A 13 -6.41 -8.58 -39.90
C THR A 13 -7.46 -7.51 -39.57
N LEU A 14 -7.21 -6.71 -38.54
CA LEU A 14 -8.16 -5.70 -38.09
C LEU A 14 -8.22 -4.50 -39.03
N THR A 15 -7.08 -4.00 -39.52
CA THR A 15 -7.04 -2.90 -40.49
C THR A 15 -7.63 -3.34 -41.82
N ALA A 16 -7.39 -4.56 -42.31
CA ALA A 16 -8.01 -5.05 -43.54
C ALA A 16 -9.54 -5.15 -43.42
N ALA A 17 -10.07 -5.67 -42.30
CA ALA A 17 -11.51 -5.75 -42.06
C ALA A 17 -12.16 -4.36 -41.99
N LEU A 18 -11.47 -3.38 -41.41
CA LEU A 18 -11.94 -2.01 -41.32
C LEU A 18 -11.82 -1.24 -42.63
N GLU A 19 -10.74 -1.42 -43.39
CA GLU A 19 -10.59 -0.82 -44.71
C GLU A 19 -11.64 -1.35 -45.69
N GLN A 20 -11.96 -2.65 -45.61
CA GLN A 20 -13.01 -3.27 -46.40
C GLN A 20 -14.40 -2.73 -46.07
N LYS A 21 -14.70 -2.48 -44.78
CA LYS A 21 -16.06 -2.12 -44.33
C LYS A 21 -16.29 -0.61 -44.22
N MET A 22 -15.25 0.15 -43.83
CA MET A 22 -15.32 1.57 -43.48
C MET A 22 -14.41 2.47 -44.35
N GLY A 23 -13.54 1.89 -45.18
CA GLY A 23 -12.58 2.64 -46.01
C GLY A 23 -11.24 2.93 -45.31
N PRO A 24 -10.29 3.61 -46.00
CA PRO A 24 -8.92 3.77 -45.54
C PRO A 24 -8.82 4.59 -44.24
N GLY A 25 -7.98 4.11 -43.32
CA GLY A 25 -7.72 4.78 -42.05
C GLY A 25 -6.89 6.05 -42.21
N LYS A 26 -7.09 7.04 -41.32
CA LYS A 26 -6.28 8.27 -41.27
C LYS A 26 -5.25 8.18 -40.14
N PRO A 27 -3.94 8.41 -40.42
CA PRO A 27 -2.92 8.39 -39.38
C PRO A 27 -3.10 9.59 -38.42
N ALA A 28 -2.94 9.34 -37.13
CA ALA A 28 -3.08 10.33 -36.06
C ALA A 28 -2.06 10.05 -34.93
N GLY A 29 -0.79 10.38 -35.19
CA GLY A 29 0.32 10.07 -34.28
C GLY A 29 0.60 8.57 -34.22
N GLU A 30 0.65 8.00 -33.02
CA GLU A 30 0.82 6.55 -32.80
C GLU A 30 -0.46 5.71 -33.04
N TRP A 31 -1.56 6.35 -33.45
CA TRP A 31 -2.85 5.72 -33.70
C TRP A 31 -3.23 5.87 -35.18
N VAL A 32 -3.95 4.88 -35.72
CA VAL A 32 -4.68 5.01 -36.98
C VAL A 32 -6.16 5.08 -36.66
N LYS A 33 -6.85 6.08 -37.23
CA LYS A 33 -8.27 6.30 -36.97
C LYS A 33 -9.14 5.81 -38.12
N TYR A 34 -10.22 5.11 -37.78
CA TYR A 34 -11.26 4.64 -38.68
C TYR A 34 -12.62 5.20 -38.23
N CYS A 35 -13.61 5.17 -39.13
CA CYS A 35 -15.00 5.32 -38.72
C CYS A 35 -15.44 4.06 -37.95
N CYS A 36 -16.18 4.24 -36.86
CA CYS A 36 -16.62 3.13 -36.02
C CYS A 36 -17.76 2.36 -36.72
N PRO A 37 -17.61 1.04 -36.96
CA PRO A 37 -18.62 0.28 -37.69
C PRO A 37 -19.93 0.08 -36.91
N VAL A 38 -19.98 0.44 -35.62
CA VAL A 38 -21.17 0.27 -34.76
C VAL A 38 -22.11 1.48 -34.84
N HIS A 39 -21.57 2.70 -34.80
CA HIS A 39 -22.37 3.93 -34.76
C HIS A 39 -22.14 4.88 -35.96
N GLU A 40 -21.20 4.55 -36.85
CA GLU A 40 -20.89 5.29 -38.09
C GLU A 40 -21.01 4.37 -39.32
N ALA A 41 -21.79 3.28 -39.21
CA ALA A 41 -21.96 2.25 -40.25
C ALA A 41 -22.64 2.76 -41.54
N ASP A 42 -23.39 3.84 -41.44
CA ASP A 42 -24.05 4.47 -42.58
C ASP A 42 -23.04 5.34 -43.33
N SER A 43 -23.01 5.22 -44.66
CA SER A 43 -22.01 5.82 -45.56
C SER A 43 -22.09 7.35 -45.68
N GLY A 44 -22.22 8.06 -44.56
CA GLY A 44 -22.06 9.51 -44.42
C GLY A 44 -20.64 9.88 -43.99
N ARG A 45 -20.22 11.12 -44.27
CA ARG A 45 -18.90 11.64 -43.89
C ARG A 45 -18.82 11.84 -42.37
N HIS A 46 -18.56 10.77 -41.64
CA HIS A 46 -18.32 10.79 -40.20
C HIS A 46 -16.84 11.08 -39.89
N ASN A 47 -16.58 11.72 -38.76
CA ASN A 47 -15.23 11.97 -38.30
C ASN A 47 -14.71 10.72 -37.55
N PRO A 48 -13.52 10.17 -37.89
CA PRO A 48 -13.05 8.88 -37.38
C PRO A 48 -13.01 8.81 -35.85
N SER A 49 -13.96 8.08 -35.25
CA SER A 49 -14.09 7.93 -33.80
C SER A 49 -13.46 6.65 -33.25
N LEU A 50 -13.02 5.74 -34.12
CA LEU A 50 -12.35 4.50 -33.74
C LEU A 50 -10.83 4.67 -33.85
N GLY A 51 -10.12 4.59 -32.73
CA GLY A 51 -8.66 4.59 -32.69
C GLY A 51 -8.12 3.17 -32.60
N ILE A 52 -7.12 2.87 -33.42
CA ILE A 52 -6.42 1.58 -33.42
C ILE A 52 -4.93 1.83 -33.26
N LYS A 53 -4.31 1.07 -32.35
CA LYS A 53 -2.87 1.13 -32.10
C LYS A 53 -2.34 -0.28 -31.91
N TYR A 54 -1.29 -0.63 -32.64
CA TYR A 54 -0.53 -1.84 -32.39
C TYR A 54 0.37 -1.64 -31.17
N LEU A 55 0.26 -2.56 -30.21
CA LEU A 55 1.10 -2.60 -29.01
C LEU A 55 2.10 -3.73 -29.17
N SER A 56 3.31 -3.38 -29.60
CA SER A 56 4.39 -4.35 -29.86
C SER A 56 4.86 -5.08 -28.60
N ASP A 57 4.79 -4.41 -27.45
CA ASP A 57 5.07 -4.95 -26.12
C ASP A 57 4.07 -6.03 -25.69
N ALA A 58 2.82 -5.91 -26.12
CA ALA A 58 1.73 -6.81 -25.76
C ALA A 58 1.29 -7.76 -26.90
N GLN A 59 1.98 -7.73 -28.06
CA GLN A 59 1.66 -8.52 -29.27
C GLN A 59 0.16 -8.49 -29.61
N ARG A 60 -0.46 -7.32 -29.47
CA ARG A 60 -1.90 -7.13 -29.65
C ARG A 60 -2.23 -5.79 -30.25
N THR A 61 -3.32 -5.75 -30.97
CA THR A 61 -3.91 -4.54 -31.51
C THR A 61 -4.97 -4.01 -30.55
N LYS A 62 -4.74 -2.81 -30.00
CA LYS A 62 -5.69 -2.14 -29.14
C LYS A 62 -6.70 -1.38 -29.97
N VAL A 63 -7.97 -1.67 -29.73
CA VAL A 63 -9.12 -0.95 -30.29
C VAL A 63 -9.68 -0.05 -29.21
N ARG A 64 -10.08 1.17 -29.58
CA ARG A 64 -10.78 2.07 -28.69
C ARG A 64 -11.71 2.97 -29.46
N CYS A 65 -13.01 2.85 -29.21
CA CYS A 65 -13.98 3.83 -29.68
C CYS A 65 -14.04 5.02 -28.71
N PHE A 66 -13.78 6.22 -29.20
CA PHE A 66 -13.87 7.45 -28.39
C PHE A 66 -15.30 7.92 -28.14
N ALA A 67 -16.29 7.32 -28.81
CA ALA A 67 -17.71 7.52 -28.58
C ALA A 67 -18.32 6.53 -27.56
N GLY A 68 -17.54 5.54 -27.09
CA GLY A 68 -17.95 4.63 -26.01
C GLY A 68 -18.58 3.30 -26.44
N CYS A 69 -18.47 2.91 -27.71
CA CYS A 69 -18.85 1.56 -28.14
C CYS A 69 -17.93 0.50 -27.50
N ASP A 70 -18.51 -0.64 -27.13
CA ASP A 70 -17.77 -1.75 -26.54
C ASP A 70 -16.90 -2.45 -27.60
N ASP A 71 -15.72 -2.91 -27.18
CA ASP A 71 -14.73 -3.55 -28.07
C ASP A 71 -15.31 -4.82 -28.71
N VAL A 72 -16.15 -5.56 -27.98
CA VAL A 72 -16.81 -6.78 -28.50
C VAL A 72 -17.81 -6.44 -29.61
N GLN A 73 -18.59 -5.36 -29.46
CA GLN A 73 -19.56 -4.92 -30.46
C GLN A 73 -18.90 -4.49 -31.76
N ILE A 74 -17.75 -3.80 -31.65
CA ILE A 74 -16.96 -3.36 -32.80
C ILE A 74 -16.42 -4.58 -33.55
N LEU A 75 -15.87 -5.55 -32.82
CA LEU A 75 -15.33 -6.78 -33.40
C LEU A 75 -16.40 -7.65 -34.05
N ASP A 76 -17.53 -7.88 -33.38
CA ASP A 76 -18.65 -8.65 -33.92
C ASP A 76 -19.17 -8.04 -35.23
N THR A 77 -19.23 -6.71 -35.30
CA THR A 77 -19.63 -6.00 -36.52
C THR A 77 -18.60 -6.18 -37.65
N LEU A 78 -17.32 -6.32 -37.33
CA LEU A 78 -16.26 -6.62 -38.30
C LEU A 78 -16.15 -8.12 -38.64
N GLY A 79 -16.97 -8.98 -38.03
CA GLY A 79 -16.87 -10.43 -38.17
C GLY A 79 -15.64 -11.03 -37.47
N LEU A 80 -15.03 -10.28 -36.56
CA LEU A 80 -13.84 -10.65 -35.79
C LEU A 80 -14.24 -11.00 -34.36
N LYS A 81 -13.40 -11.78 -33.68
CA LYS A 81 -13.55 -12.15 -32.27
C LYS A 81 -12.43 -11.53 -31.47
N VAL A 82 -12.59 -11.46 -30.14
CA VAL A 82 -11.56 -10.93 -29.22
C VAL A 82 -10.19 -11.61 -29.40
N ARG A 83 -10.17 -12.88 -29.85
CA ARG A 83 -8.92 -13.60 -30.16
C ARG A 83 -8.12 -12.99 -31.32
N ASP A 84 -8.80 -12.34 -32.25
CA ASP A 84 -8.22 -11.79 -33.49
C ASP A 84 -7.57 -10.42 -33.23
N LEU A 85 -7.72 -9.86 -32.02
CA LEU A 85 -6.96 -8.69 -31.54
C LEU A 85 -5.52 -9.04 -31.13
N TYR A 86 -5.16 -10.31 -31.08
CA TYR A 86 -3.85 -10.78 -30.62
C TYR A 86 -3.14 -11.49 -31.77
N ASP A 87 -1.84 -11.26 -31.93
CA ASP A 87 -1.06 -11.95 -32.98
C ASP A 87 -0.93 -13.45 -32.67
N THR A 88 -1.05 -13.82 -31.40
CA THR A 88 -1.10 -15.22 -30.94
C THR A 88 -2.52 -15.53 -30.44
N PRO A 89 -3.25 -16.49 -31.05
CA PRO A 89 -4.63 -16.78 -30.67
C PRO A 89 -4.71 -17.31 -29.24
N ILE A 90 -5.57 -16.71 -28.43
CA ILE A 90 -5.86 -17.18 -27.05
C ILE A 90 -6.50 -18.58 -27.14
N THR A 91 -5.71 -19.64 -26.90
CA THR A 91 -6.24 -21.01 -26.85
C THR A 91 -6.93 -21.24 -25.50
N ARG A 92 -8.26 -21.32 -25.51
CA ARG A 92 -9.05 -21.75 -24.33
C ARG A 92 -8.81 -23.24 -24.08
N SER A 93 -8.28 -23.59 -22.91
CA SER A 93 -8.34 -24.95 -22.38
C SER A 93 -9.80 -25.33 -22.11
N SER A 94 -10.25 -26.42 -22.74
CA SER A 94 -11.55 -27.03 -22.51
C SER A 94 -11.53 -27.86 -21.22
N GLY A 95 -11.99 -27.27 -20.12
CA GLY A 95 -12.20 -27.95 -18.83
C GLY A 95 -13.18 -27.12 -18.01
N GLY A 96 -14.44 -27.54 -17.99
CA GLY A 96 -15.58 -26.76 -17.54
C GLY A 96 -15.61 -26.46 -16.04
N GLY A 97 -15.71 -25.18 -15.72
CA GLY A 97 -16.37 -24.65 -14.53
C GLY A 97 -17.14 -23.42 -14.99
N ARG A 98 -18.46 -23.44 -14.87
CA ARG A 98 -19.36 -22.36 -15.29
C ARG A 98 -18.97 -21.10 -14.49
N ARG A 99 -18.09 -20.25 -15.02
CA ARG A 99 -17.79 -18.93 -14.45
C ARG A 99 -19.10 -18.17 -14.46
N THR A 100 -19.69 -17.94 -13.29
CA THR A 100 -20.65 -16.86 -13.11
C THR A 100 -20.01 -15.60 -13.67
N ALA A 101 -20.72 -14.92 -14.56
CA ALA A 101 -20.29 -13.66 -15.15
C ALA A 101 -19.73 -12.74 -14.04
N PRO A 102 -18.65 -11.98 -14.29
CA PRO A 102 -18.22 -10.99 -13.31
C PRO A 102 -19.42 -10.11 -13.04
N ARG A 103 -19.92 -10.13 -11.79
CA ARG A 103 -20.96 -9.18 -11.37
C ARG A 103 -20.34 -7.81 -11.55
N VAL A 104 -20.74 -7.12 -12.61
CA VAL A 104 -20.48 -5.70 -12.82
C VAL A 104 -20.94 -5.04 -11.52
N ARG A 105 -20.00 -4.50 -10.74
CA ARG A 105 -20.37 -3.71 -9.57
C ARG A 105 -21.30 -2.61 -10.09
N PRO A 106 -22.54 -2.49 -9.59
CA PRO A 106 -23.38 -1.37 -9.98
C PRO A 106 -22.61 -0.09 -9.61
N ARG A 107 -22.39 0.79 -10.59
CA ARG A 107 -21.76 2.09 -10.36
C ARG A 107 -22.59 2.80 -9.28
N GLN A 108 -21.96 3.21 -8.17
CA GLN A 108 -22.64 3.99 -7.14
C GLN A 108 -23.20 5.25 -7.78
N ILE A 109 -24.52 5.44 -7.70
CA ILE A 109 -25.21 6.59 -8.28
C ILE A 109 -24.94 7.80 -7.37
N THR A 110 -24.13 8.74 -7.86
CA THR A 110 -23.79 9.98 -7.13
C THR A 110 -24.98 10.94 -7.04
N ARG A 111 -24.96 11.92 -6.12
CA ARG A 111 -25.99 12.97 -6.03
C ARG A 111 -26.10 13.75 -7.34
N ALA A 112 -24.95 14.06 -7.95
CA ALA A 112 -24.89 14.67 -9.27
C ALA A 112 -25.51 13.77 -10.37
N ASP A 113 -25.25 12.45 -10.38
CA ASP A 113 -25.85 11.55 -11.37
C ASP A 113 -27.40 11.47 -11.21
N ARG A 114 -27.95 11.59 -9.98
CA ARG A 114 -29.40 11.72 -9.75
C ARG A 114 -29.97 13.05 -10.23
N ALA A 115 -29.24 14.15 -10.03
CA ALA A 115 -29.64 15.47 -10.51
C ALA A 115 -29.63 15.55 -12.05
N ILE A 116 -28.64 14.93 -12.70
CA ILE A 116 -28.55 14.82 -14.16
C ILE A 116 -29.73 14.03 -14.73
N ASP A 117 -30.08 12.91 -14.09
CA ASP A 117 -31.23 12.08 -14.47
C ASP A 117 -32.55 12.84 -14.28
N ALA A 118 -32.72 13.53 -13.15
CA ALA A 118 -33.89 14.37 -12.88
C ALA A 118 -34.04 15.55 -13.87
N ALA A 119 -32.91 16.07 -14.38
CA ALA A 119 -32.90 17.10 -15.42
C ALA A 119 -33.15 16.53 -16.84
N GLY A 120 -33.29 15.20 -17.00
CA GLY A 120 -33.52 14.53 -18.29
C GLY A 120 -32.32 14.57 -19.23
N LEU A 121 -31.10 14.73 -18.68
CA LEU A 121 -29.87 14.89 -19.47
C LEU A 121 -29.13 13.55 -19.60
N PRO A 122 -28.48 13.27 -20.74
CA PRO A 122 -27.70 12.05 -20.90
C PRO A 122 -26.47 12.05 -19.98
N LEU A 123 -26.24 10.95 -19.25
CA LEU A 123 -25.12 10.77 -18.30
C LEU A 123 -23.73 10.91 -18.93
N ALA A 124 -23.65 10.77 -20.26
CA ALA A 124 -22.50 11.05 -21.09
C ALA A 124 -22.92 11.88 -22.31
N GLN A 125 -22.30 13.04 -22.51
CA GLN A 125 -22.50 13.82 -23.73
C GLN A 125 -21.46 13.43 -24.79
N PRO A 126 -21.86 13.03 -26.00
CA PRO A 126 -20.93 12.79 -27.09
C PRO A 126 -20.24 14.10 -27.49
N LYS A 127 -18.96 14.03 -27.87
CA LYS A 127 -18.23 15.21 -28.37
C LYS A 127 -18.89 15.70 -29.66
N LYS A 128 -19.20 17.00 -29.74
CA LYS A 128 -19.68 17.63 -30.97
C LYS A 128 -18.64 17.42 -32.08
N ASP A 129 -19.06 16.86 -33.20
CA ASP A 129 -18.23 16.75 -34.39
C ASP A 129 -18.22 18.09 -35.13
N LEU A 130 -17.16 18.87 -34.92
CA LEU A 130 -17.06 20.23 -35.44
C LEU A 130 -16.51 20.28 -36.88
N GLY A 131 -16.03 19.16 -37.45
CA GLY A 131 -15.38 19.15 -38.77
C GLY A 131 -14.00 19.82 -38.79
N GLN A 132 -13.52 20.23 -39.96
CA GLN A 132 -12.21 20.91 -40.09
C GLN A 132 -12.25 22.37 -39.60
N GLN A 133 -11.12 22.86 -39.12
CA GLN A 133 -10.96 24.26 -38.69
C GLN A 133 -10.92 25.17 -39.92
N VAL A 134 -11.82 26.14 -39.99
CA VAL A 134 -12.00 27.07 -41.13
C VAL A 134 -11.33 28.42 -40.87
N SER A 135 -11.15 28.82 -39.61
CA SER A 135 -10.48 30.09 -39.25
C SER A 135 -9.35 29.88 -38.25
N ALA A 136 -8.37 30.79 -38.23
CA ALA A 136 -7.38 30.85 -37.17
C ALA A 136 -8.03 31.11 -35.79
N TRP A 137 -7.30 30.76 -34.71
CA TRP A 137 -7.70 31.07 -33.34
C TRP A 137 -7.53 32.57 -33.07
N THR A 138 -8.62 33.24 -32.73
CA THR A 138 -8.62 34.68 -32.37
C THR A 138 -8.87 34.82 -30.88
N GLN A 139 -8.08 35.65 -30.19
CA GLN A 139 -8.34 36.00 -28.80
C GLN A 139 -9.54 36.94 -28.73
N VAL A 140 -10.56 36.55 -27.97
CA VAL A 140 -11.84 37.28 -27.87
C VAL A 140 -12.06 37.89 -26.50
N ALA A 141 -11.39 37.40 -25.45
CA ALA A 141 -11.44 37.99 -24.11
C ALA A 141 -10.18 37.64 -23.30
N THR A 142 -9.88 38.50 -22.33
CA THR A 142 -8.80 38.32 -21.34
C THR A 142 -9.38 38.56 -19.95
N TYR A 143 -9.14 37.64 -19.02
CA TYR A 143 -9.63 37.71 -17.65
C TYR A 143 -8.46 37.75 -16.66
N PRO A 144 -8.15 38.90 -16.05
CA PRO A 144 -7.05 39.02 -15.10
C PRO A 144 -7.45 38.48 -13.72
N TYR A 145 -6.62 37.63 -13.13
CA TYR A 145 -6.76 37.14 -11.76
C TYR A 145 -5.86 37.95 -10.84
N MET A 146 -6.46 38.51 -9.80
CA MET A 146 -5.78 39.38 -8.84
C MET A 146 -5.59 38.66 -7.51
N ARG A 147 -4.48 38.97 -6.84
CA ARG A 147 -4.22 38.63 -5.45
C ARG A 147 -5.04 39.52 -4.52
N GLU A 148 -5.09 39.16 -3.25
CA GLU A 148 -5.76 39.92 -2.18
C GLU A 148 -5.31 41.39 -2.08
N ASN A 149 -4.06 41.70 -2.44
CA ASN A 149 -3.51 43.06 -2.45
C ASN A 149 -3.81 43.86 -3.74
N GLY A 150 -4.56 43.29 -4.69
CA GLY A 150 -4.87 43.90 -5.98
C GLY A 150 -3.81 43.71 -7.07
N GLU A 151 -2.70 43.03 -6.79
CA GLU A 151 -1.68 42.72 -7.80
C GLU A 151 -2.13 41.58 -8.73
N VAL A 152 -1.75 41.64 -9.99
CA VAL A 152 -2.08 40.59 -10.97
C VAL A 152 -1.23 39.34 -10.71
N ALA A 153 -1.89 38.20 -10.49
CA ALA A 153 -1.24 36.88 -10.37
C ALA A 153 -1.10 36.18 -11.72
N GLY A 154 -2.08 36.35 -12.59
CA GLY A 154 -2.16 35.68 -13.88
C GLY A 154 -3.36 36.14 -14.71
N GLU A 155 -3.49 35.64 -15.93
CA GLU A 155 -4.63 35.91 -16.79
C GLU A 155 -5.10 34.68 -17.56
N ILE A 156 -6.39 34.65 -17.88
CA ILE A 156 -7.02 33.65 -18.72
C ILE A 156 -7.38 34.27 -20.06
N LEU A 157 -6.79 33.73 -21.13
CA LEU A 157 -7.03 34.13 -22.50
C LEU A 157 -8.08 33.21 -23.12
N ARG A 158 -9.25 33.76 -23.47
CA ARG A 158 -10.28 33.07 -24.23
C ARG A 158 -10.01 33.25 -25.73
N LYS A 159 -9.84 32.15 -26.44
CA LYS A 159 -9.65 32.10 -27.89
C LYS A 159 -10.78 31.35 -28.55
N GLU A 160 -11.21 31.80 -29.72
CA GLU A 160 -12.27 31.19 -30.51
C GLU A 160 -11.82 30.94 -31.94
N ALA A 161 -12.27 29.83 -32.52
CA ALA A 161 -12.06 29.49 -33.92
C ALA A 161 -13.33 28.90 -34.53
N ARG A 162 -13.56 29.16 -35.82
CA ARG A 162 -14.65 28.60 -36.61
C ARG A 162 -14.24 27.27 -37.22
N PHE A 163 -15.18 26.34 -37.21
CA PHE A 163 -15.05 25.01 -37.80
C PHE A 163 -16.23 24.79 -38.78
N GLU A 164 -16.13 23.79 -39.64
CA GLU A 164 -17.16 23.49 -40.66
C GLU A 164 -18.58 23.37 -40.08
N HIS A 165 -18.71 22.80 -38.88
CA HIS A 165 -19.98 22.56 -38.21
C HIS A 165 -20.13 23.33 -36.88
N GLY A 166 -19.56 24.54 -36.79
CA GLY A 166 -19.80 25.44 -35.66
C GLY A 166 -18.58 26.26 -35.25
N HIS A 167 -18.47 26.56 -33.96
CA HIS A 167 -17.33 27.26 -33.38
C HIS A 167 -16.80 26.50 -32.16
N ASN A 168 -15.50 26.61 -31.89
CA ASN A 168 -14.88 26.04 -30.70
C ASN A 168 -14.18 27.15 -29.90
N LYS A 169 -14.15 26.96 -28.58
CA LYS A 169 -13.50 27.87 -27.63
C LYS A 169 -12.37 27.15 -26.90
N ARG A 170 -11.26 27.85 -26.69
CA ARG A 170 -10.10 27.38 -25.92
C ARG A 170 -9.71 28.44 -24.91
N PHE A 171 -9.37 28.01 -23.70
CA PHE A 171 -8.85 28.88 -22.65
C PHE A 171 -7.37 28.56 -22.43
N THR A 172 -6.53 29.59 -22.28
CA THR A 172 -5.09 29.44 -22.03
C THR A 172 -4.72 30.33 -20.85
N GLN A 173 -3.96 29.79 -19.90
CA GLN A 173 -3.54 30.51 -18.70
C GLN A 173 -2.13 31.07 -18.90
N GLN A 174 -1.87 32.23 -18.31
CA GLN A 174 -0.53 32.79 -18.20
C GLN A 174 -0.32 33.35 -16.80
N ARG A 175 0.86 33.16 -16.23
CA ARG A 175 1.27 33.68 -14.92
C ARG A 175 1.99 35.01 -15.11
N TRP A 176 1.70 35.98 -14.26
CA TRP A 176 2.46 37.22 -14.19
C TRP A 176 3.66 37.06 -13.27
N ASP A 177 4.85 37.37 -13.79
CA ASP A 177 6.09 37.39 -13.02
C ASP A 177 6.75 38.78 -13.11
N PRO A 178 7.01 39.47 -11.97
CA PRO A 178 7.56 40.82 -11.98
C PRO A 178 8.95 40.96 -12.64
N GLN A 179 9.74 39.88 -12.70
CA GLN A 179 11.09 39.91 -13.24
C GLN A 179 11.14 39.49 -14.71
N THR A 180 10.24 38.59 -15.12
CA THR A 180 10.30 37.93 -16.43
C THR A 180 9.08 38.18 -17.32
N GLY A 181 8.05 38.85 -16.80
CA GLY A 181 6.81 39.17 -17.52
C GLY A 181 5.83 37.99 -17.56
N TRP A 182 5.02 37.92 -18.61
CA TRP A 182 4.02 36.87 -18.78
C TRP A 182 4.64 35.52 -19.14
N GLN A 183 4.41 34.51 -18.31
CA GLN A 183 4.86 33.13 -18.51
C GLN A 183 3.70 32.21 -18.91
N PRO A 184 3.90 31.24 -19.84
CA PRO A 184 2.86 30.31 -20.28
C PRO A 184 2.59 29.18 -19.27
N GLU A 185 2.66 29.48 -17.99
CA GLU A 185 2.49 28.56 -16.87
C GLU A 185 1.18 28.85 -16.12
N GLY A 186 0.70 27.90 -15.33
CA GLY A 186 -0.42 28.12 -14.42
C GLY A 186 -0.03 29.02 -13.25
N PHE A 187 -1.01 29.71 -12.67
CA PHE A 187 -0.83 30.49 -11.45
C PHE A 187 -1.52 29.80 -10.26
N GLU A 188 -1.27 30.34 -9.07
CA GLU A 188 -1.89 29.92 -7.81
C GLU A 188 -3.43 29.82 -7.88
N PRO A 189 -4.05 28.93 -7.10
CA PRO A 189 -5.49 28.64 -7.15
C PRO A 189 -6.31 29.77 -6.52
N LEU A 190 -6.41 30.89 -7.24
CA LEU A 190 -7.16 32.07 -6.83
C LEU A 190 -8.56 32.06 -7.47
N PRO A 191 -9.60 32.43 -6.71
CA PRO A 191 -10.90 32.79 -7.28
C PRO A 191 -10.79 34.04 -8.17
N PHE A 192 -11.56 34.08 -9.24
CA PHE A 192 -11.69 35.27 -10.08
C PHE A 192 -12.36 36.41 -9.28
N GLN A 193 -11.91 37.65 -9.45
CA GLN A 193 -12.38 38.81 -8.67
C GLN A 193 -12.16 38.67 -7.15
N LEU A 194 -11.04 38.06 -6.74
CA LEU A 194 -10.73 37.81 -5.33
C LEU A 194 -10.83 39.05 -4.41
N PRO A 195 -10.31 40.24 -4.76
CA PRO A 195 -10.48 41.43 -3.92
C PRO A 195 -11.95 41.81 -3.68
N GLN A 196 -12.77 41.76 -4.72
CA GLN A 196 -14.20 42.07 -4.66
C GLN A 196 -14.96 40.99 -3.87
N LEU A 197 -14.58 39.73 -4.04
CA LEU A 197 -15.09 38.60 -3.27
C LEU A 197 -14.85 38.81 -1.76
N LEU A 198 -13.63 39.17 -1.37
CA LEU A 198 -13.30 39.41 0.04
C LEU A 198 -14.09 40.59 0.62
N ALA A 199 -14.23 41.68 -0.16
CA ALA A 199 -15.04 42.82 0.25
C ALA A 199 -16.53 42.47 0.46
N ALA A 200 -17.09 41.63 -0.42
CA ALA A 200 -18.48 41.16 -0.29
C ALA A 200 -18.69 40.27 0.94
N ILE A 201 -17.72 39.39 1.24
CA ILE A 201 -17.74 38.55 2.45
C ILE A 201 -17.69 39.43 3.71
N GLU A 202 -16.83 40.44 3.72
CA GLU A 202 -16.72 41.39 4.84
C GLU A 202 -18.01 42.21 5.03
N ALA A 203 -18.66 42.59 3.93
CA ALA A 203 -19.95 43.29 3.93
C ALA A 203 -21.15 42.38 4.28
N GLY A 204 -20.95 41.06 4.37
CA GLY A 204 -22.01 40.08 4.63
C GLY A 204 -22.97 39.87 3.44
N GLU A 205 -22.53 40.20 2.23
CA GLU A 205 -23.31 40.01 0.99
C GLU A 205 -23.29 38.56 0.51
N SER A 206 -24.29 38.17 -0.28
CA SER A 206 -24.37 36.82 -0.87
C SER A 206 -23.36 36.68 -2.01
N VAL A 207 -22.55 35.61 -1.97
CA VAL A 207 -21.52 35.34 -2.97
C VAL A 207 -22.00 34.28 -3.98
N TYR A 208 -21.94 34.60 -5.27
CA TYR A 208 -22.32 33.70 -6.36
C TYR A 208 -21.10 32.99 -6.94
N VAL A 209 -21.13 31.66 -7.00
CA VAL A 209 -20.07 30.85 -7.63
C VAL A 209 -20.56 30.36 -8.99
N CYS A 210 -20.13 31.03 -10.05
CA CYS A 210 -20.50 30.70 -11.43
C CYS A 210 -19.53 29.66 -12.04
N GLU A 211 -19.86 29.09 -13.21
CA GLU A 211 -19.00 28.12 -13.90
C GLU A 211 -17.83 28.76 -14.67
N GLY A 212 -18.06 29.91 -15.31
CA GLY A 212 -17.05 30.59 -16.12
C GLY A 212 -16.90 32.09 -15.83
N GLU A 213 -15.79 32.68 -16.27
CA GLU A 213 -15.45 34.09 -16.02
C GLU A 213 -16.43 35.06 -16.70
N LYS A 214 -17.01 34.65 -17.84
CA LYS A 214 -18.04 35.42 -18.54
C LYS A 214 -19.31 35.56 -17.68
N ASP A 215 -19.72 34.51 -16.99
CA ASP A 215 -20.91 34.50 -16.15
C ASP A 215 -20.70 35.34 -14.89
N VAL A 216 -19.49 35.31 -14.33
CA VAL A 216 -19.10 36.21 -13.23
C VAL A 216 -19.23 37.67 -13.64
N LEU A 217 -18.67 38.07 -14.79
CA LEU A 217 -18.80 39.46 -15.27
C LEU A 217 -20.25 39.87 -15.55
N THR A 218 -21.12 38.91 -15.88
CA THR A 218 -22.55 39.18 -16.11
C THR A 218 -23.29 39.35 -14.78
N ALA A 219 -22.96 38.52 -13.78
CA ALA A 219 -23.43 38.67 -12.40
C ALA A 219 -23.00 40.00 -11.77
N GLU A 220 -21.73 40.42 -11.96
CA GLU A 220 -21.24 41.71 -11.48
C GLU A 220 -21.99 42.90 -12.12
N LYS A 221 -22.29 42.82 -13.43
CA LYS A 221 -23.12 43.84 -14.10
C LYS A 221 -24.55 43.89 -13.58
N ALA A 222 -25.05 42.78 -13.05
CA ALA A 222 -26.33 42.71 -12.36
C ALA A 222 -26.25 43.14 -10.88
N GLY A 223 -25.08 43.58 -10.41
CA GLY A 223 -24.86 44.05 -9.04
C GLY A 223 -24.60 42.94 -8.01
N LEU A 224 -24.21 41.74 -8.45
CA LEU A 224 -23.93 40.60 -7.56
C LEU A 224 -22.42 40.41 -7.37
N ALA A 225 -22.02 40.05 -6.15
CA ALA A 225 -20.67 39.57 -5.89
C ALA A 225 -20.52 38.14 -6.41
N ALA A 226 -19.66 37.92 -7.41
CA ALA A 226 -19.52 36.62 -8.05
C ALA A 226 -18.06 36.22 -8.28
N THR A 227 -17.81 34.90 -8.31
CA THR A 227 -16.47 34.35 -8.54
C THR A 227 -16.50 33.01 -9.29
N THR A 228 -15.34 32.59 -9.80
CA THR A 228 -15.11 31.27 -10.42
C THR A 228 -13.64 30.87 -10.31
N ASN A 229 -13.27 29.69 -10.81
CA ASN A 229 -11.90 29.18 -10.84
C ASN A 229 -11.28 29.24 -12.25
N ALA A 230 -9.96 29.38 -12.30
CA ALA A 230 -9.21 29.23 -13.54
C ALA A 230 -9.30 27.78 -14.07
N GLY A 231 -9.39 27.64 -15.40
CA GLY A 231 -9.31 26.33 -16.06
C GLY A 231 -10.63 25.54 -16.14
N GLY A 232 -11.78 26.22 -15.99
CA GLY A 232 -13.11 25.65 -16.25
C GLY A 232 -13.58 24.61 -15.22
N ALA A 233 -14.68 23.93 -15.55
CA ALA A 233 -15.49 23.17 -14.60
C ALA A 233 -14.76 22.04 -13.84
N GLY A 234 -13.79 21.38 -14.47
CA GLY A 234 -13.04 20.27 -13.86
C GLY A 234 -11.98 20.70 -12.82
N SER A 235 -11.64 21.99 -12.80
CA SER A 235 -10.42 22.49 -12.13
C SER A 235 -10.67 23.12 -10.76
N TRP A 236 -11.93 23.11 -10.26
CA TRP A 236 -12.23 23.57 -8.90
C TRP A 236 -11.57 22.66 -7.85
N THR A 237 -10.93 23.24 -6.84
CA THR A 237 -10.24 22.53 -5.74
C THR A 237 -10.61 23.11 -4.38
N PRO A 238 -10.40 22.37 -3.27
CA PRO A 238 -10.61 22.90 -1.92
C PRO A 238 -9.78 24.16 -1.58
N GLU A 239 -8.69 24.41 -2.29
CA GLU A 239 -7.87 25.62 -2.12
C GLU A 239 -8.61 26.88 -2.61
N HIS A 240 -9.40 26.77 -3.68
CA HIS A 240 -10.29 27.85 -4.12
C HIS A 240 -11.40 28.09 -3.09
N ALA A 241 -11.99 27.02 -2.56
CA ALA A 241 -13.07 27.11 -1.58
C ALA A 241 -12.63 27.80 -0.28
N ARG A 242 -11.35 27.69 0.12
CA ARG A 242 -10.81 28.32 1.35
C ARG A 242 -11.06 29.83 1.42
N TRP A 243 -11.05 30.52 0.28
CA TRP A 243 -11.29 31.97 0.20
C TRP A 243 -12.73 32.38 0.49
N LEU A 244 -13.67 31.43 0.51
CA LEU A 244 -15.08 31.68 0.85
C LEU A 244 -15.35 31.56 2.35
N ARG A 245 -14.34 31.26 3.17
CA ARG A 245 -14.50 31.05 4.62
C ARG A 245 -15.20 32.24 5.29
N GLY A 246 -16.24 31.93 6.08
CA GLY A 246 -17.00 32.95 6.81
C GLY A 246 -18.02 33.73 5.98
N ALA A 247 -18.24 33.39 4.70
CA ALA A 247 -19.32 33.99 3.92
C ALA A 247 -20.70 33.72 4.55
N ALA A 248 -21.55 34.74 4.58
CA ALA A 248 -22.91 34.63 5.10
C ALA A 248 -23.77 33.69 4.22
N GLU A 249 -23.69 33.86 2.90
CA GLU A 249 -24.37 33.02 1.92
C GLU A 249 -23.49 32.75 0.69
N VAL A 250 -23.49 31.50 0.22
CA VAL A 250 -22.86 31.10 -1.05
C VAL A 250 -23.89 30.45 -1.97
N VAL A 251 -24.10 31.04 -3.15
CA VAL A 251 -25.04 30.56 -4.18
C VAL A 251 -24.25 29.97 -5.35
N ILE A 252 -24.31 28.65 -5.52
CA ILE A 252 -23.64 27.93 -6.62
C ILE A 252 -24.57 27.94 -7.83
N VAL A 253 -24.18 28.63 -8.91
CA VAL A 253 -24.95 28.66 -10.17
C VAL A 253 -24.36 27.64 -11.14
N VAL A 254 -25.19 26.67 -11.53
CA VAL A 254 -24.80 25.48 -12.30
C VAL A 254 -25.18 25.62 -13.77
N ASP A 255 -24.27 25.32 -14.70
CA ASP A 255 -24.63 25.16 -16.11
C ASP A 255 -25.55 23.94 -16.27
N ARG A 256 -26.57 24.04 -17.11
CA ARG A 256 -27.55 22.97 -17.35
C ARG A 256 -26.98 21.85 -18.25
N ASP A 257 -25.86 21.26 -17.85
CA ASP A 257 -25.21 20.12 -18.49
C ASP A 257 -24.55 19.16 -17.50
N ALA A 258 -24.30 17.91 -17.92
CA ALA A 258 -23.78 16.86 -17.04
C ALA A 258 -22.43 17.20 -16.36
N PRO A 259 -21.45 17.85 -17.03
CA PRO A 259 -20.27 18.39 -16.37
C PRO A 259 -20.58 19.43 -15.27
N GLY A 260 -21.52 20.35 -15.51
CA GLY A 260 -21.94 21.38 -14.55
C GLY A 260 -22.48 20.80 -13.24
N TYR A 261 -23.43 19.86 -13.29
CA TYR A 261 -23.98 19.21 -12.08
C TYR A 261 -22.91 18.49 -11.25
N ARG A 262 -21.93 17.83 -11.90
CA ARG A 262 -20.82 17.16 -11.21
C ARG A 262 -19.86 18.16 -10.56
N ARG A 263 -19.63 19.32 -11.19
CA ARG A 263 -18.86 20.41 -10.60
C ARG A 263 -19.56 20.95 -9.36
N ALA A 264 -20.87 21.20 -9.42
CA ALA A 264 -21.63 21.76 -8.31
C ALA A 264 -21.53 20.90 -7.03
N ASP A 265 -21.63 19.57 -7.17
CA ASP A 265 -21.45 18.63 -6.05
C ASP A 265 -20.03 18.70 -5.45
N LYS A 266 -19.01 18.88 -6.30
CA LYS A 266 -17.61 19.07 -5.87
C LYS A 266 -17.40 20.39 -5.13
N VAL A 267 -17.97 21.48 -5.64
CA VAL A 267 -17.92 22.81 -5.01
C VAL A 267 -18.60 22.74 -3.64
N MET A 268 -19.83 22.24 -3.58
CA MET A 268 -20.59 22.12 -2.35
C MET A 268 -19.88 21.25 -1.30
N THR A 269 -19.31 20.12 -1.71
CA THR A 269 -18.53 19.26 -0.79
C THR A 269 -17.31 20.00 -0.23
N SER A 270 -16.64 20.85 -1.04
CA SER A 270 -15.48 21.61 -0.61
C SER A 270 -15.78 22.78 0.33
N LEU A 271 -17.04 23.23 0.42
CA LEU A 271 -17.48 24.30 1.34
C LEU A 271 -17.72 23.80 2.78
N LYS A 272 -17.82 22.48 2.99
CA LYS A 272 -18.06 21.88 4.31
C LYS A 272 -16.91 22.23 5.27
N GLY A 273 -17.26 22.70 6.47
CA GLY A 273 -16.28 23.04 7.52
C GLY A 273 -15.61 24.41 7.36
N LEU A 274 -16.06 25.26 6.42
CA LEU A 274 -15.55 26.62 6.25
C LEU A 274 -16.36 27.71 6.98
N GLY A 275 -17.34 27.33 7.79
CA GLY A 275 -18.15 28.28 8.57
C GLY A 275 -19.07 29.16 7.71
N ILE A 276 -19.55 28.64 6.57
CA ILE A 276 -20.51 29.32 5.70
C ILE A 276 -21.89 29.28 6.37
N GLY A 277 -22.61 30.41 6.41
CA GLY A 277 -23.93 30.49 7.01
C GLY A 277 -24.98 29.70 6.23
N GLN A 278 -25.08 29.96 4.92
CA GLN A 278 -26.04 29.33 4.02
C GLN A 278 -25.39 28.97 2.67
N VAL A 279 -25.77 27.82 2.11
CA VAL A 279 -25.36 27.39 0.76
C VAL A 279 -26.59 27.06 -0.07
N ARG A 280 -26.67 27.55 -1.30
CA ARG A 280 -27.72 27.21 -2.27
C ARG A 280 -27.12 26.66 -3.56
N VAL A 281 -27.83 25.77 -4.25
CA VAL A 281 -27.46 25.30 -5.60
C VAL A 281 -28.59 25.58 -6.57
N VAL A 282 -28.35 26.44 -7.57
CA VAL A 282 -29.37 26.92 -8.50
C VAL A 282 -28.91 26.81 -9.94
N GLN A 283 -29.86 26.84 -10.88
CA GLN A 283 -29.64 26.80 -12.32
C GLN A 283 -30.50 27.86 -13.03
N ALA A 284 -30.15 28.19 -14.27
CA ALA A 284 -30.96 29.05 -15.11
C ALA A 284 -32.35 28.45 -15.37
N ALA A 285 -33.41 29.26 -15.26
CA ALA A 285 -34.77 28.86 -15.62
C ALA A 285 -34.89 28.61 -17.13
N THR A 286 -34.31 29.54 -17.91
CA THR A 286 -34.24 29.47 -19.37
C THR A 286 -32.80 29.70 -19.82
N GLY A 287 -32.30 28.85 -20.73
CA GLY A 287 -30.93 28.94 -21.24
C GLY A 287 -29.98 27.92 -20.63
N LYS A 288 -28.69 27.99 -21.02
CA LYS A 288 -27.68 27.02 -20.56
C LYS A 288 -26.96 27.48 -19.30
N ASP A 289 -26.56 28.75 -19.27
CA ASP A 289 -25.74 29.35 -18.22
C ASP A 289 -26.40 30.63 -17.67
N LEU A 290 -25.79 31.26 -16.66
CA LEU A 290 -26.31 32.49 -16.05
C LEU A 290 -26.40 33.64 -17.06
N THR A 291 -25.46 33.71 -18.00
CA THR A 291 -25.50 34.73 -19.04
C THR A 291 -26.73 34.57 -19.94
N ASP A 292 -27.07 33.34 -20.32
CA ASP A 292 -28.27 33.06 -21.10
C ASP A 292 -29.56 33.41 -20.35
N HIS A 293 -29.61 33.15 -19.03
CA HIS A 293 -30.74 33.50 -18.16
C HIS A 293 -31.05 35.00 -18.17
N ILE A 294 -30.01 35.82 -17.97
CA ILE A 294 -30.14 37.28 -17.96
C ILE A 294 -30.46 37.81 -19.37
N ASN A 295 -29.85 37.24 -20.42
CA ASN A 295 -30.16 37.62 -21.81
C ASN A 295 -31.58 37.24 -22.24
N ALA A 296 -32.16 36.20 -21.62
CA ALA A 296 -33.56 35.82 -21.82
C ALA A 296 -34.55 36.74 -21.08
N GLY A 297 -34.06 37.71 -20.30
CA GLY A 297 -34.87 38.71 -19.60
C GLY A 297 -35.32 38.29 -18.20
N HIS A 298 -34.81 37.19 -17.66
CA HIS A 298 -35.14 36.72 -16.32
C HIS A 298 -34.36 37.45 -15.24
N ALA A 299 -34.99 37.62 -14.08
CA ALA A 299 -34.36 38.20 -12.90
C ALA A 299 -33.58 37.13 -12.10
N ILE A 300 -32.69 37.55 -11.21
CA ILE A 300 -31.79 36.65 -10.44
C ILE A 300 -32.56 35.80 -9.43
N ASP A 301 -33.65 36.32 -8.89
CA ASP A 301 -34.57 35.61 -7.99
C ASP A 301 -35.40 34.54 -8.71
N GLU A 302 -35.44 34.55 -10.05
CA GLU A 302 -36.06 33.52 -10.88
C GLU A 302 -35.12 32.33 -11.19
N LEU A 303 -33.97 32.21 -10.50
CA LEU A 303 -33.10 31.03 -10.62
C LEU A 303 -33.72 29.80 -9.93
N ASP A 304 -33.77 28.68 -10.65
CA ASP A 304 -34.40 27.46 -10.18
C ASP A 304 -33.46 26.65 -9.25
N PRO A 305 -33.91 26.20 -8.07
CA PRO A 305 -33.14 25.27 -7.25
C PRO A 305 -32.90 23.93 -7.96
N VAL A 306 -31.70 23.37 -7.81
CA VAL A 306 -31.35 22.10 -8.44
C VAL A 306 -31.78 20.92 -7.57
N PRO A 307 -32.70 20.04 -8.04
CA PRO A 307 -33.11 18.87 -7.28
C PRO A 307 -31.93 17.97 -6.91
N PHE A 308 -31.95 17.40 -5.70
CA PHE A 308 -30.92 16.51 -5.14
C PHE A 308 -29.54 17.13 -4.85
N LEU A 309 -29.28 18.37 -5.30
CA LEU A 309 -28.04 19.11 -5.01
C LEU A 309 -28.28 20.31 -4.09
N ASP A 310 -29.40 21.00 -4.20
CA ASP A 310 -29.67 22.13 -3.32
C ASP A 310 -30.07 21.66 -1.91
N PRO A 311 -29.36 22.07 -0.84
CA PRO A 311 -29.63 21.59 0.51
C PRO A 311 -30.91 22.16 1.14
N LEU A 312 -31.55 23.17 0.51
CA LEU A 312 -32.76 23.83 0.99
C LEU A 312 -34.05 23.38 0.28
N THR A 313 -33.93 22.64 -0.83
CA THR A 313 -35.08 21.94 -1.41
C THR A 313 -35.36 20.71 -0.54
N GLY A 314 -36.32 20.85 0.37
CA GLY A 314 -36.65 19.84 1.37
C GLY A 314 -36.90 18.45 0.78
N ALA A 315 -36.68 17.43 1.62
CA ALA A 315 -36.99 16.03 1.41
C ALA A 315 -38.26 15.84 0.55
N HIS A 316 -38.08 15.50 -0.73
CA HIS A 316 -39.17 14.94 -1.51
C HIS A 316 -39.47 13.55 -0.96
N THR A 317 -40.54 13.48 -0.16
CA THR A 317 -41.51 12.40 -0.11
C THR A 317 -41.32 11.46 -1.29
N GLU A 318 -40.75 10.27 -1.03
CA GLU A 318 -40.92 9.14 -1.93
C GLU A 318 -42.42 8.97 -2.16
N ALA A 319 -42.85 9.11 -3.40
CA ALA A 319 -44.19 8.71 -3.79
C ALA A 319 -44.33 7.21 -3.48
N ALA A 320 -45.03 6.92 -2.37
CA ALA A 320 -45.38 5.57 -1.99
C ALA A 320 -46.09 4.88 -3.17
N PRO A 321 -45.72 3.64 -3.54
CA PRO A 321 -46.53 2.87 -4.45
C PRO A 321 -47.90 2.67 -3.78
N ALA A 322 -48.95 3.00 -4.52
CA ALA A 322 -50.33 2.86 -4.08
C ALA A 322 -50.57 1.45 -3.53
N ARG A 323 -50.73 1.35 -2.20
CA ARG A 323 -51.23 0.14 -1.57
C ARG A 323 -52.72 0.07 -1.87
N SER A 324 -53.08 -0.87 -2.73
CA SER A 324 -54.46 -1.28 -3.01
C SER A 324 -55.17 -1.63 -1.69
N ALA A 325 -56.42 -1.19 -1.58
CA ALA A 325 -57.29 -1.30 -0.41
C ALA A 325 -57.76 -2.75 -0.08
N GLU A 326 -56.96 -3.78 -0.34
CA GLU A 326 -57.37 -5.18 -0.25
C GLU A 326 -56.58 -6.07 0.72
N GLN A 327 -55.62 -5.53 1.48
CA GLN A 327 -54.81 -6.33 2.42
C GLN A 327 -55.01 -6.04 3.91
N LEU A 328 -55.99 -5.20 4.27
CA LEU A 328 -56.39 -4.97 5.68
C LEU A 328 -57.67 -5.73 6.09
N ALA A 329 -58.16 -6.67 5.27
CA ALA A 329 -59.45 -7.32 5.47
C ALA A 329 -59.42 -8.82 5.85
N ASN A 330 -58.26 -9.46 6.05
CA ASN A 330 -58.23 -10.89 6.41
C ASN A 330 -57.16 -11.24 7.45
N SER A 331 -57.41 -10.84 8.70
CA SER A 331 -57.10 -11.66 9.88
C SER A 331 -57.91 -11.17 11.09
N ALA A 332 -59.24 -11.21 10.94
CA ALA A 332 -60.14 -11.26 12.08
C ALA A 332 -59.97 -12.61 12.79
N GLY A 333 -59.86 -12.57 14.12
CA GLY A 333 -59.68 -13.75 14.95
C GLY A 333 -60.07 -13.58 16.42
N VAL A 334 -61.28 -13.04 16.67
CA VAL A 334 -62.22 -13.34 17.80
C VAL A 334 -61.72 -12.97 19.23
N VAL A 335 -62.45 -12.33 20.16
CA VAL A 335 -63.89 -12.39 20.53
C VAL A 335 -64.33 -11.07 21.20
N SER A 336 -65.58 -10.66 20.91
CA SER A 336 -66.30 -9.51 21.47
C SER A 336 -66.73 -9.66 22.94
N PRO A 337 -67.02 -8.53 23.64
CA PRO A 337 -67.58 -8.48 24.99
C PRO A 337 -69.11 -8.26 24.97
N ALA A 338 -69.85 -8.89 25.91
CA ALA A 338 -71.10 -8.36 26.47
C ALA A 338 -71.59 -9.17 27.69
N GLN A 339 -71.49 -8.54 28.86
CA GLN A 339 -72.49 -8.39 29.93
C GLN A 339 -73.41 -9.54 30.34
N LEU A 340 -73.38 -9.84 31.66
CA LEU A 340 -74.59 -10.12 32.46
C LEU A 340 -74.46 -9.50 33.86
N MET A 341 -75.58 -8.92 34.29
CA MET A 341 -75.86 -8.11 35.47
C MET A 341 -76.09 -8.93 36.75
N ALA A 342 -75.81 -8.38 37.94
CA ALA A 342 -76.78 -8.20 39.05
C ALA A 342 -76.11 -7.81 40.41
N GLU A 343 -76.50 -6.59 40.84
CA GLU A 343 -76.51 -5.84 42.13
C GLU A 343 -76.81 -6.62 43.45
N PRO A 344 -76.60 -6.06 44.69
CA PRO A 344 -76.88 -4.66 45.04
C PRO A 344 -75.97 -3.89 46.03
N THR A 345 -76.22 -2.58 45.93
CA THR A 345 -75.80 -1.36 46.62
C THR A 345 -75.96 -1.33 48.15
N THR A 346 -74.99 -0.71 48.87
CA THR A 346 -75.24 0.40 49.82
C THR A 346 -74.04 1.35 49.90
N GLN A 347 -74.36 2.64 49.79
CA GLN A 347 -73.51 3.82 49.63
C GLN A 347 -72.92 4.33 50.96
N PHE A 348 -71.85 5.11 50.91
CA PHE A 348 -71.75 6.42 51.60
C PHE A 348 -70.56 7.23 51.04
N THR A 349 -70.85 8.42 50.50
CA THR A 349 -69.93 9.53 50.20
C THR A 349 -70.21 10.69 51.17
N PRO A 350 -69.30 11.67 51.35
CA PRO A 350 -69.65 13.00 50.83
C PRO A 350 -68.50 13.92 50.39
N THR A 351 -68.83 14.79 49.43
CA THR A 351 -68.22 16.07 49.06
C THR A 351 -68.87 17.26 49.80
N ASP A 352 -68.19 18.41 49.74
CA ASP A 352 -68.61 19.82 49.95
C ASP A 352 -70.09 20.19 50.17
N GLY A 353 -70.29 21.23 51.01
CA GLY A 353 -71.39 22.20 50.82
C GLY A 353 -71.97 22.92 52.06
N GLY A 354 -71.44 24.10 52.38
CA GLY A 354 -72.17 25.38 52.56
C GLY A 354 -73.29 25.60 53.62
N ASN A 355 -73.05 26.68 54.40
CA ASN A 355 -73.96 27.82 54.71
C ASN A 355 -74.78 27.92 56.04
N SER A 356 -74.54 29.07 56.72
CA SER A 356 -75.53 30.05 57.24
C SER A 356 -76.31 29.66 58.53
N MET A 357 -76.53 30.47 59.59
CA MET A 357 -76.57 31.94 59.74
C MET A 357 -76.67 32.36 61.24
N SER A 358 -76.33 33.62 61.53
CA SER A 358 -76.87 34.53 62.60
C SER A 358 -76.47 34.26 64.07
N GLN A 359 -76.25 35.23 64.97
CA GLN A 359 -76.71 36.61 65.07
C GLN A 359 -75.80 37.40 66.05
N SER A 360 -75.73 38.72 65.90
CA SER A 360 -74.95 39.70 66.67
C SER A 360 -75.63 40.19 67.96
N GLY A 361 -74.87 40.58 69.01
CA GLY A 361 -75.33 41.57 70.02
C GLY A 361 -74.76 41.46 71.45
N PHE A 362 -73.82 42.36 71.78
CA PHE A 362 -73.48 43.03 73.06
C PHE A 362 -74.03 42.55 74.42
N PHE A 363 -73.17 42.41 75.45
CA PHE A 363 -73.03 43.33 76.62
C PHE A 363 -71.90 42.88 77.60
N GLN A 364 -71.52 43.82 78.46
CA GLN A 364 -70.33 43.99 79.32
C GLN A 364 -70.17 43.12 80.59
N ASP A 365 -68.90 43.06 81.01
CA ASP A 365 -68.28 43.15 82.36
C ASP A 365 -68.51 42.12 83.50
N VAL A 366 -67.38 41.91 84.22
CA VAL A 366 -67.19 41.54 85.66
C VAL A 366 -66.68 40.10 85.96
N PRO A 367 -65.69 39.90 86.88
CA PRO A 367 -64.70 38.81 86.80
C PRO A 367 -64.86 37.77 87.98
N PRO A 368 -63.90 36.84 88.25
CA PRO A 368 -64.20 35.44 88.57
C PRO A 368 -64.35 35.12 90.07
N GLN A 369 -64.91 33.96 90.40
CA GLN A 369 -64.79 33.35 91.73
C GLN A 369 -64.43 31.86 91.65
N HIS A 370 -63.40 31.49 92.41
CA HIS A 370 -62.84 30.15 92.59
C HIS A 370 -63.77 29.23 93.39
N ASP A 371 -63.61 27.91 93.21
CA ASP A 371 -63.82 26.95 94.30
C ASP A 371 -62.89 25.72 94.18
N ASP A 372 -62.23 25.39 95.28
CA ASP A 372 -61.06 24.50 95.44
C ASP A 372 -61.45 23.07 95.87
N THR A 373 -62.12 22.31 95.00
CA THR A 373 -62.54 20.93 95.35
C THR A 373 -62.26 19.84 94.30
N VAL A 374 -61.51 20.13 93.23
CA VAL A 374 -61.24 19.14 92.14
C VAL A 374 -59.76 18.70 92.06
N ASP A 375 -58.92 19.10 93.01
CA ASP A 375 -57.47 18.90 92.88
C ASP A 375 -56.91 17.54 93.34
N ARG A 376 -57.75 16.60 93.80
CA ARG A 376 -57.27 15.28 94.26
C ARG A 376 -57.48 14.12 93.29
N TYR A 377 -58.43 14.21 92.35
CA TYR A 377 -58.63 13.21 91.29
C TYR A 377 -57.92 13.57 89.98
N GLY A 378 -57.56 14.84 89.77
CA GLY A 378 -56.76 15.30 88.62
C GLY A 378 -55.32 14.78 88.63
N GLN A 379 -54.71 14.57 89.80
CA GLN A 379 -53.27 14.23 89.91
C GLN A 379 -52.93 12.77 89.59
N HIS A 380 -53.87 11.84 89.75
CA HIS A 380 -53.67 10.42 89.37
C HIS A 380 -54.02 10.15 87.91
N PHE A 381 -55.06 10.81 87.39
CA PHE A 381 -55.42 10.74 85.97
C PHE A 381 -54.36 11.44 85.10
N SER A 382 -53.79 12.55 85.56
CA SER A 382 -52.73 13.27 84.84
C SER A 382 -51.45 12.45 84.67
N ARG A 383 -51.03 11.67 85.69
CA ARG A 383 -49.84 10.82 85.60
C ARG A 383 -50.01 9.64 84.64
N LEU A 384 -51.19 9.01 84.65
CA LEU A 384 -51.49 7.89 83.75
C LEU A 384 -51.69 8.38 82.31
N ALA A 385 -52.37 9.52 82.13
CA ALA A 385 -52.46 10.20 80.85
C ALA A 385 -51.08 10.65 80.33
N GLN A 386 -50.19 11.13 81.21
CA GLN A 386 -48.81 11.49 80.84
C GLN A 386 -47.98 10.28 80.40
N GLN A 387 -48.11 9.12 81.06
CA GLN A 387 -47.40 7.90 80.64
C GLN A 387 -47.93 7.35 79.31
N VAL A 388 -49.25 7.31 79.11
CA VAL A 388 -49.84 6.89 77.83
C VAL A 388 -49.43 7.87 76.72
N LEU A 389 -49.48 9.17 76.98
CA LEU A 389 -49.03 10.20 76.04
C LEU A 389 -47.53 10.07 75.72
N GLN A 390 -46.67 9.79 76.70
CA GLN A 390 -45.24 9.56 76.45
C GLN A 390 -44.98 8.32 75.60
N THR A 391 -45.69 7.21 75.85
CA THR A 391 -45.56 6.01 75.02
C THR A 391 -46.07 6.22 73.60
N MET A 392 -47.17 6.98 73.43
CA MET A 392 -47.68 7.37 72.12
C MET A 392 -46.73 8.31 71.38
N ILE A 393 -46.09 9.26 72.07
CA ILE A 393 -45.07 10.14 71.49
C ILE A 393 -43.84 9.33 71.07
N ALA A 394 -43.35 8.41 71.91
CA ALA A 394 -42.21 7.56 71.56
C ALA A 394 -42.51 6.63 70.37
N PHE A 395 -43.70 6.04 70.31
CA PHE A 395 -44.13 5.23 69.17
C PHE A 395 -44.32 6.09 67.91
N ALA A 396 -44.88 7.29 68.02
CA ALA A 396 -44.99 8.24 66.92
C ALA A 396 -43.62 8.72 66.42
N GLN A 397 -42.65 8.94 67.31
CA GLN A 397 -41.27 9.28 66.97
C GLN A 397 -40.57 8.13 66.24
N LEU A 398 -40.72 6.89 66.72
CA LEU A 398 -40.13 5.70 66.09
C LEU A 398 -40.75 5.42 64.71
N MET A 399 -42.07 5.59 64.56
CA MET A 399 -42.74 5.50 63.26
C MET A 399 -42.35 6.65 62.32
N ALA A 400 -42.11 7.86 62.83
CA ALA A 400 -41.62 8.99 62.04
C ALA A 400 -40.16 8.80 61.60
N GLU A 401 -39.31 8.23 62.45
CA GLU A 401 -37.93 7.86 62.09
C GLU A 401 -37.90 6.74 61.05
N ARG A 402 -38.76 5.72 61.17
CA ARG A 402 -38.89 4.67 60.17
C ARG A 402 -39.37 5.20 58.82
N ARG A 403 -40.37 6.09 58.80
CA ARG A 403 -40.82 6.76 57.57
C ARG A 403 -39.71 7.62 56.94
N ARG A 404 -38.95 8.37 57.75
CA ARG A 404 -37.78 9.13 57.26
C ARG A 404 -36.71 8.20 56.69
N GLN A 405 -36.45 7.06 57.31
CA GLN A 405 -35.49 6.08 56.79
C GLN A 405 -35.97 5.43 55.49
N GLU A 406 -37.26 5.10 55.37
CA GLU A 406 -37.87 4.57 54.16
C GLU A 406 -37.86 5.62 53.02
N GLU A 407 -38.11 6.90 53.31
CA GLU A 407 -38.00 8.01 52.36
C GLU A 407 -36.56 8.24 51.88
N ILE A 408 -35.58 8.17 52.78
CA ILE A 408 -34.14 8.28 52.44
C ILE A 408 -33.68 7.07 51.61
N ALA A 409 -34.14 5.86 51.94
CA ALA A 409 -33.82 4.66 51.17
C ALA A 409 -34.44 4.70 49.76
N ALA A 410 -35.69 5.18 49.64
CA ALA A 410 -36.38 5.33 48.36
C ALA A 410 -35.68 6.37 47.47
N THR A 411 -35.30 7.53 48.01
CA THR A 411 -34.54 8.56 47.27
C THR A 411 -33.19 8.04 46.80
N LYS A 412 -32.42 7.36 47.67
CA LYS A 412 -31.15 6.72 47.27
C LYS A 412 -31.32 5.66 46.18
N SER A 413 -32.40 4.86 46.23
CA SER A 413 -32.68 3.85 45.20
C SER A 413 -33.02 4.48 43.83
N GLN A 414 -33.77 5.59 43.83
CA GLN A 414 -34.09 6.34 42.62
C GLN A 414 -32.86 7.05 42.05
N GLU A 415 -32.01 7.63 42.90
CA GLU A 415 -30.72 8.21 42.50
C GLU A 415 -29.82 7.14 41.88
N ALA A 416 -29.70 5.96 42.50
CA ALA A 416 -28.91 4.85 41.95
C ALA A 416 -29.45 4.35 40.60
N GLN A 417 -30.78 4.29 40.42
CA GLN A 417 -31.39 3.94 39.12
C GLN A 417 -31.09 5.00 38.05
N ARG A 418 -31.21 6.30 38.38
CA ARG A 418 -30.86 7.38 37.45
C ARG A 418 -29.38 7.37 37.08
N GLU A 419 -28.50 7.11 38.04
CA GLU A 419 -27.06 6.97 37.77
C GLU A 419 -26.77 5.76 36.88
N TYR A 420 -27.47 4.65 37.07
CA TYR A 420 -27.34 3.46 36.23
C TYR A 420 -27.85 3.70 34.80
N GLU A 421 -29.03 4.29 34.63
CA GLU A 421 -29.59 4.68 33.34
C GLU A 421 -28.70 5.70 32.62
N ALA A 422 -28.17 6.69 33.34
CA ALA A 422 -27.24 7.67 32.79
C ALA A 422 -25.93 7.01 32.30
N ARG A 423 -25.41 6.00 33.03
CA ARG A 423 -24.23 5.24 32.61
C ARG A 423 -24.49 4.46 31.32
N ILE A 424 -25.61 3.73 31.24
CA ILE A 424 -26.01 2.98 30.03
C ILE A 424 -26.16 3.94 28.85
N ALA A 425 -26.80 5.10 29.04
CA ALA A 425 -26.98 6.09 27.98
C ALA A 425 -25.65 6.70 27.48
N ILE A 426 -24.69 6.93 28.39
CA ILE A 426 -23.33 7.39 28.01
C ILE A 426 -22.61 6.31 27.20
N GLU A 427 -22.67 5.06 27.65
CA GLU A 427 -22.03 3.92 26.98
C GLU A 427 -22.63 3.70 25.58
N GLN A 428 -23.96 3.69 25.48
CA GLN A 428 -24.69 3.62 24.21
C GLN A 428 -24.22 4.72 23.25
N LYS A 429 -24.22 5.98 23.70
CA LYS A 429 -23.83 7.11 22.85
C LYS A 429 -22.38 7.05 22.41
N ALA A 430 -21.48 6.54 23.26
CA ALA A 430 -20.08 6.33 22.91
C ALA A 430 -19.92 5.26 21.83
N VAL A 431 -20.64 4.14 21.94
CA VAL A 431 -20.65 3.06 20.93
C VAL A 431 -21.24 3.54 19.62
N GLU A 432 -22.38 4.25 19.64
CA GLU A 432 -23.00 4.83 18.43
C GLU A 432 -22.05 5.76 17.70
N THR A 433 -21.38 6.66 18.43
CA THR A 433 -20.41 7.59 17.84
C THR A 433 -19.23 6.85 17.21
N ARG A 434 -18.74 5.77 17.84
CA ARG A 434 -17.65 4.95 17.34
C ARG A 434 -18.04 4.18 16.07
N LEU A 435 -19.17 3.47 16.11
CA LEU A 435 -19.67 2.70 14.96
C LEU A 435 -20.00 3.60 13.77
N ALA A 436 -20.59 4.77 14.01
CA ALA A 436 -20.85 5.76 12.96
C ALA A 436 -19.54 6.23 12.31
N LYS A 437 -18.54 6.60 13.11
CA LYS A 437 -17.21 7.00 12.61
C LYS A 437 -16.56 5.89 11.79
N MET A 438 -16.58 4.65 12.28
CA MET A 438 -16.00 3.51 11.56
C MET A 438 -16.74 3.24 10.24
N SER A 439 -18.08 3.35 10.25
CA SER A 439 -18.89 3.21 9.05
C SER A 439 -18.60 4.30 8.02
N GLU A 440 -18.42 5.56 8.44
CA GLU A 440 -18.07 6.70 7.57
C GLU A 440 -16.68 6.57 6.94
N GLU A 441 -15.70 6.09 7.72
CA GLU A 441 -14.33 5.88 7.23
C GLU A 441 -14.21 4.64 6.30
N GLY A 442 -15.14 3.69 6.46
CA GLY A 442 -15.27 2.46 5.69
C GLY A 442 -14.56 1.27 6.36
N TRP A 443 -15.29 0.15 6.48
CA TRP A 443 -14.86 -1.07 7.19
C TRP A 443 -13.53 -1.66 6.71
N ASP A 444 -13.16 -1.45 5.44
CA ASP A 444 -11.93 -1.98 4.86
C ASP A 444 -10.63 -1.46 5.51
N ARG A 445 -10.69 -0.33 6.21
CA ARG A 445 -9.53 0.35 6.81
C ARG A 445 -9.19 -0.14 8.22
N PHE A 446 -10.09 -0.88 8.84
CA PHE A 446 -9.93 -1.34 10.22
C PHE A 446 -9.30 -2.73 10.27
N SER A 447 -8.57 -3.00 11.34
CA SER A 447 -8.01 -4.31 11.62
C SER A 447 -9.11 -5.33 11.91
N ARG A 448 -8.77 -6.62 11.78
CA ARG A 448 -9.71 -7.72 12.05
C ARG A 448 -10.24 -7.70 13.48
N SER A 449 -9.38 -7.31 14.42
CA SER A 449 -9.72 -7.14 15.83
C SER A 449 -10.68 -5.97 16.07
N GLU A 450 -10.49 -4.85 15.37
CA GLU A 450 -11.43 -3.71 15.42
C GLU A 450 -12.77 -4.06 14.78
N ILE A 451 -12.77 -4.78 13.66
CA ILE A 451 -14.00 -5.28 13.02
C ILE A 451 -14.73 -6.24 13.96
N ALA A 452 -14.02 -7.18 14.59
CA ALA A 452 -14.63 -8.11 15.55
C ALA A 452 -15.19 -7.37 16.78
N ALA A 453 -14.49 -6.35 17.28
CA ALA A 453 -14.99 -5.49 18.35
C ALA A 453 -16.24 -4.70 17.92
N ALA A 454 -16.24 -4.13 16.72
CA ALA A 454 -17.40 -3.42 16.18
C ALA A 454 -18.61 -4.35 15.99
N VAL A 455 -18.39 -5.61 15.60
CA VAL A 455 -19.46 -6.63 15.54
C VAL A 455 -20.04 -6.90 16.93
N ARG A 456 -19.20 -7.05 17.98
CA ARG A 456 -19.71 -7.18 19.37
C ARG A 456 -20.54 -5.98 19.79
N ASP A 457 -19.99 -4.79 19.60
CA ASP A 457 -20.64 -3.53 19.98
C ASP A 457 -21.98 -3.37 19.25
N ALA A 458 -21.99 -3.61 17.93
CA ALA A 458 -23.20 -3.53 17.13
C ALA A 458 -24.23 -4.59 17.54
N THR A 459 -23.81 -5.81 17.86
CA THR A 459 -24.69 -6.88 18.35
C THR A 459 -25.32 -6.52 19.69
N ALA A 460 -24.50 -6.07 20.65
CA ALA A 460 -24.95 -5.74 22.01
C ALA A 460 -25.98 -4.60 22.05
N TRP A 461 -25.89 -3.64 21.12
CA TRP A 461 -26.74 -2.44 21.12
C TRP A 461 -27.78 -2.42 19.99
N SER A 462 -27.83 -3.43 19.12
CA SER A 462 -28.73 -3.49 17.96
C SER A 462 -30.22 -3.41 18.31
N ASP A 463 -30.63 -3.87 19.50
CA ASP A 463 -32.02 -3.79 19.96
C ASP A 463 -32.40 -2.37 20.41
N GLN A 464 -31.45 -1.60 20.93
CA GLN A 464 -31.68 -0.31 21.60
C GLN A 464 -31.26 0.90 20.75
N SER A 465 -30.54 0.67 19.64
CA SER A 465 -30.02 1.72 18.77
C SER A 465 -30.17 1.38 17.28
N ASP A 466 -30.83 2.27 16.55
CA ASP A 466 -30.96 2.16 15.08
C ASP A 466 -29.60 2.29 14.37
N ALA A 467 -28.69 3.09 14.93
CA ALA A 467 -27.33 3.25 14.39
C ALA A 467 -26.52 1.96 14.55
N ALA A 468 -26.61 1.30 15.71
CA ALA A 468 -25.97 0.00 15.92
C ALA A 468 -26.57 -1.08 15.01
N ARG A 469 -27.90 -1.08 14.81
CA ARG A 469 -28.57 -2.01 13.90
C ARG A 469 -28.15 -1.84 12.45
N SER A 470 -28.05 -0.60 11.97
CA SER A 470 -27.53 -0.30 10.63
C SER A 470 -26.07 -0.74 10.48
N ALA A 471 -25.22 -0.42 11.47
CA ALA A 471 -23.82 -0.83 11.47
C ALA A 471 -23.68 -2.36 11.47
N MET A 472 -24.53 -3.09 12.19
CA MET A 472 -24.53 -4.55 12.22
C MET A 472 -24.87 -5.16 10.84
N HIS A 473 -25.83 -4.58 10.12
CA HIS A 473 -26.16 -5.01 8.76
C HIS A 473 -24.98 -4.81 7.80
N ASP A 474 -24.36 -3.62 7.85
CA ASP A 474 -23.21 -3.29 7.01
C ASP A 474 -21.99 -4.16 7.34
N LEU A 475 -21.71 -4.38 8.63
CA LEU A 475 -20.65 -5.26 9.11
C LEU A 475 -20.88 -6.71 8.70
N SER A 476 -22.10 -7.22 8.82
CA SER A 476 -22.44 -8.59 8.41
C SER A 476 -22.22 -8.79 6.91
N GLY A 477 -22.68 -7.84 6.10
CA GLY A 477 -22.43 -7.84 4.65
C GLY A 477 -20.94 -7.75 4.31
N HIS A 478 -20.20 -6.87 4.99
CA HIS A 478 -18.76 -6.72 4.81
C HIS A 478 -18.01 -8.00 5.19
N VAL A 479 -18.32 -8.57 6.36
CA VAL A 479 -17.65 -9.76 6.88
C VAL A 479 -17.91 -10.97 5.98
N GLN A 480 -19.15 -11.15 5.54
CA GLN A 480 -19.50 -12.20 4.58
C GLN A 480 -18.81 -12.01 3.23
N GLN A 481 -18.79 -10.78 2.70
CA GLN A 481 -18.20 -10.51 1.39
C GLN A 481 -16.66 -10.68 1.39
N ARG A 482 -15.99 -10.23 2.45
CA ARG A 482 -14.53 -10.19 2.53
C ARG A 482 -13.93 -11.48 3.08
N TYR A 483 -14.53 -12.02 4.14
CA TYR A 483 -14.02 -13.17 4.88
C TYR A 483 -14.87 -14.44 4.67
N GLY A 484 -16.03 -14.36 3.99
CA GLY A 484 -16.89 -15.53 3.80
C GLY A 484 -17.50 -16.08 5.09
N VAL A 485 -17.38 -15.34 6.20
CA VAL A 485 -17.96 -15.69 7.50
C VAL A 485 -19.37 -15.14 7.55
N TYR A 486 -20.33 -16.02 7.81
CA TYR A 486 -21.73 -15.63 7.96
C TYR A 486 -21.99 -15.22 9.40
N ILE A 487 -22.58 -14.04 9.58
CA ILE A 487 -23.04 -13.52 10.86
C ILE A 487 -24.57 -13.46 10.78
N ASP A 488 -25.27 -14.09 11.72
CA ASP A 488 -26.74 -14.05 11.82
C ASP A 488 -27.17 -12.94 12.78
N PRO A 489 -27.74 -11.82 12.27
CA PRO A 489 -28.15 -10.70 13.10
C PRO A 489 -29.50 -10.92 13.81
N ASP A 490 -30.37 -11.81 13.32
CA ASP A 490 -31.76 -11.95 13.81
C ASP A 490 -31.94 -13.16 14.76
N GLY A 491 -31.08 -14.18 14.63
CA GLY A 491 -31.14 -15.41 15.41
C GLY A 491 -30.39 -15.39 16.75
N GLY A 492 -29.76 -14.27 17.13
CA GLY A 492 -28.88 -14.20 18.30
C GLY A 492 -27.61 -15.07 18.18
N HIS A 493 -27.31 -15.58 16.98
CA HIS A 493 -26.15 -16.42 16.70
C HIS A 493 -24.99 -15.59 16.14
N VAL A 494 -24.48 -14.67 16.94
CA VAL A 494 -23.01 -14.48 16.99
C VAL A 494 -22.51 -15.49 18.01
N THR A 495 -22.37 -16.77 17.63
CA THR A 495 -21.99 -17.85 18.58
C THR A 495 -20.55 -17.76 19.08
N VAL A 496 -19.86 -16.66 18.82
CA VAL A 496 -18.41 -16.55 18.86
C VAL A 496 -18.06 -15.24 19.53
N ASP A 497 -17.57 -15.29 20.77
CA ASP A 497 -17.00 -14.12 21.45
C ASP A 497 -15.98 -13.44 20.50
N ALA A 498 -15.90 -12.10 20.44
CA ALA A 498 -15.03 -11.51 19.40
C ALA A 498 -13.52 -11.84 19.45
N PRO A 499 -12.90 -12.35 20.53
CA PRO A 499 -11.60 -12.98 20.41
C PRO A 499 -11.62 -14.20 19.46
N GLU A 500 -12.65 -15.03 19.53
CA GLU A 500 -12.82 -16.20 18.66
C GLU A 500 -13.25 -15.77 17.24
N LEU A 501 -14.05 -14.70 17.07
CA LEU A 501 -14.38 -14.17 15.75
C LEU A 501 -13.14 -13.58 15.08
N SER A 502 -12.35 -12.77 15.81
CA SER A 502 -11.07 -12.25 15.32
C SER A 502 -10.12 -13.38 14.91
N GLN A 503 -10.06 -14.47 15.68
CA GLN A 503 -9.27 -15.66 15.30
C GLN A 503 -9.79 -16.33 14.02
N GLN A 504 -11.11 -16.43 13.82
CA GLN A 504 -11.70 -16.96 12.59
C GLN A 504 -11.40 -16.06 11.39
N LEU A 505 -11.61 -14.75 11.50
CA LEU A 505 -11.25 -13.77 10.46
C LEU A 505 -9.76 -13.84 10.15
N ALA A 506 -8.92 -13.98 11.18
CA ALA A 506 -7.49 -14.10 11.02
C ALA A 506 -7.10 -15.37 10.27
N LYS A 507 -7.73 -16.52 10.59
CA LYS A 507 -7.52 -17.77 9.87
C LYS A 507 -7.86 -17.63 8.38
N VAL A 508 -9.00 -17.05 8.05
CA VAL A 508 -9.40 -16.86 6.64
C VAL A 508 -8.41 -15.98 5.88
N GLU A 509 -7.98 -14.85 6.47
CA GLU A 509 -7.00 -13.97 5.80
C GLU A 509 -5.64 -14.66 5.63
N ARG A 510 -5.20 -15.48 6.59
CA ARG A 510 -3.97 -16.29 6.45
C ARG A 510 -4.08 -17.25 5.27
N ASP A 511 -5.18 -18.01 5.19
CA ASP A 511 -5.41 -18.97 4.10
C ASP A 511 -5.45 -18.24 2.74
N ARG A 512 -6.10 -17.07 2.69
CA ARG A 512 -6.17 -16.23 1.48
C ARG A 512 -4.81 -15.68 1.07
N ALA A 513 -4.01 -15.20 2.02
CA ALA A 513 -2.66 -14.69 1.76
C ALA A 513 -1.75 -15.81 1.23
N SER A 514 -1.78 -16.99 1.84
CA SER A 514 -1.07 -18.18 1.38
C SER A 514 -1.48 -18.58 -0.05
N VAL A 515 -2.79 -18.62 -0.35
CA VAL A 515 -3.29 -18.95 -1.70
C VAL A 515 -2.88 -17.90 -2.73
N ASN A 516 -3.04 -16.61 -2.42
CA ASN A 516 -2.67 -15.52 -3.33
C ASN A 516 -1.18 -15.54 -3.69
N ARG A 517 -0.32 -15.86 -2.72
CA ARG A 517 1.11 -16.01 -2.92
C ARG A 517 1.42 -17.13 -3.91
N VAL A 518 0.80 -18.30 -3.75
CA VAL A 518 0.98 -19.43 -4.67
C VAL A 518 0.45 -19.11 -6.06
N HIS A 519 -0.75 -18.52 -6.18
CA HIS A 519 -1.30 -18.08 -7.47
C HIS A 519 -0.36 -17.07 -8.17
N THR A 520 0.23 -16.13 -7.44
CA THR A 520 1.20 -15.17 -8.00
C THR A 520 2.42 -15.90 -8.57
N ALA A 521 2.91 -16.95 -7.89
CA ALA A 521 3.99 -17.78 -8.40
C ALA A 521 3.56 -18.55 -9.66
N GLU A 522 2.38 -19.17 -9.66
CA GLU A 522 1.82 -19.87 -10.82
C GLU A 522 1.71 -18.95 -12.04
N ASP A 523 1.14 -17.76 -11.88
CA ASP A 523 0.96 -16.78 -12.96
C ASP A 523 2.31 -16.40 -13.59
N ARG A 524 3.34 -16.21 -12.76
CA ARG A 524 4.70 -15.92 -13.23
C ARG A 524 5.34 -17.11 -13.94
N MET A 525 5.16 -18.33 -13.43
CA MET A 525 5.67 -19.54 -14.06
C MET A 525 4.99 -19.79 -15.42
N VAL A 526 3.67 -19.63 -15.49
CA VAL A 526 2.88 -19.71 -16.72
C VAL A 526 3.32 -18.65 -17.72
N SER A 527 3.54 -17.41 -17.27
CA SER A 527 4.04 -16.33 -18.13
C SER A 527 5.40 -16.65 -18.77
N ILE A 528 6.30 -17.32 -18.05
CA ILE A 528 7.59 -17.76 -18.60
C ILE A 528 7.38 -18.84 -19.67
N VAL A 529 6.55 -19.85 -19.39
CA VAL A 529 6.24 -20.92 -20.37
C VAL A 529 5.54 -20.36 -21.61
N ALA A 530 4.65 -19.40 -21.42
CA ALA A 530 3.91 -18.75 -22.50
C ALA A 530 4.84 -17.96 -23.44
N ALA A 531 5.84 -17.29 -22.89
CA ALA A 531 6.79 -16.45 -23.62
C ALA A 531 7.81 -17.24 -24.46
N ASP A 532 7.99 -18.55 -24.21
CA ASP A 532 8.93 -19.37 -24.99
C ASP A 532 8.30 -19.76 -26.35
N PRO A 533 8.87 -19.33 -27.50
CA PRO A 533 8.34 -19.65 -28.82
C PRO A 533 8.72 -21.07 -29.29
N GLY A 534 9.66 -21.75 -28.62
CA GLY A 534 10.20 -23.05 -29.01
C GLY A 534 9.37 -24.25 -28.56
N ILE A 535 8.36 -24.05 -27.71
CA ILE A 535 7.48 -25.13 -27.22
C ILE A 535 6.15 -25.14 -27.97
N ALA A 536 5.72 -26.32 -28.42
CA ALA A 536 4.41 -26.50 -29.02
C ALA A 536 3.26 -26.16 -28.06
N GLU A 537 2.20 -25.53 -28.56
CA GLU A 537 1.02 -25.11 -27.75
C GLU A 537 0.31 -26.26 -27.03
N SER A 538 0.40 -27.50 -27.53
CA SER A 538 -0.08 -28.68 -26.80
C SER A 538 0.75 -29.00 -25.56
N ALA A 539 2.08 -28.89 -25.65
CA ALA A 539 2.99 -29.09 -24.54
C ALA A 539 2.88 -27.95 -23.50
N LYS A 540 2.70 -26.70 -23.95
CA LYS A 540 2.43 -25.57 -23.04
C LYS A 540 1.16 -25.79 -22.21
N ARG A 541 0.07 -26.27 -22.83
CA ARG A 541 -1.17 -26.61 -22.10
C ARG A 541 -0.94 -27.67 -21.02
N GLY A 542 -0.18 -28.73 -21.33
CA GLY A 542 0.19 -29.74 -20.33
C GLY A 542 0.99 -29.14 -19.17
N LEU A 543 1.96 -28.26 -19.48
CA LEU A 543 2.72 -27.56 -18.44
C LEU A 543 1.84 -26.63 -17.59
N TYR A 544 0.85 -25.95 -18.15
CA TYR A 544 -0.07 -25.12 -17.37
C TYR A 544 -0.89 -25.95 -16.38
N GLU A 545 -1.35 -27.13 -16.79
CA GLU A 545 -2.03 -28.09 -15.91
C GLU A 545 -1.10 -28.62 -14.82
N ASP A 546 0.15 -28.92 -15.17
CA ASP A 546 1.16 -29.37 -14.21
C ASP A 546 1.52 -28.27 -13.18
N ILE A 547 1.63 -27.02 -13.62
CA ILE A 547 1.85 -25.87 -12.73
C ILE A 547 0.65 -25.68 -11.79
N ASN A 548 -0.57 -25.72 -12.31
CA ASN A 548 -1.80 -25.64 -11.50
C ASN A 548 -1.89 -26.80 -10.49
N SER A 549 -1.54 -28.02 -10.93
CA SER A 549 -1.50 -29.18 -10.05
C SER A 549 -0.49 -29.00 -8.91
N TRP A 550 0.65 -28.37 -9.18
CA TRP A 550 1.62 -28.04 -8.15
C TRP A 550 1.09 -26.97 -7.19
N GLY A 551 0.49 -25.86 -7.67
CA GLY A 551 0.05 -24.81 -6.76
C GLY A 551 -1.18 -25.17 -5.91
N ARG A 552 -1.98 -26.18 -6.31
CA ARG A 552 -2.99 -26.76 -5.40
C ARG A 552 -2.36 -27.40 -4.15
N GLN A 553 -1.15 -27.97 -4.28
CA GLN A 553 -0.42 -28.65 -3.21
C GLN A 553 1.10 -28.42 -3.34
N PRO A 554 1.57 -27.20 -3.01
CA PRO A 554 2.96 -26.81 -3.24
C PRO A 554 3.89 -27.61 -2.33
N SER A 555 4.68 -28.49 -2.93
CA SER A 555 5.62 -29.36 -2.21
C SER A 555 6.93 -29.49 -2.98
N GLY A 556 8.02 -29.81 -2.28
CA GLY A 556 9.32 -30.03 -2.92
C GLY A 556 9.32 -31.21 -3.89
N ARG A 557 8.64 -32.31 -3.53
CA ARG A 557 8.46 -33.48 -4.43
C ARG A 557 7.63 -33.11 -5.67
N GLY A 558 6.56 -32.33 -5.48
CA GLY A 558 5.74 -31.81 -6.58
C GLY A 558 6.54 -30.90 -7.52
N LEU A 559 7.38 -30.02 -6.97
CA LEU A 559 8.25 -29.14 -7.74
C LEU A 559 9.29 -29.93 -8.55
N GLU A 560 9.87 -30.99 -7.98
CA GLU A 560 10.82 -31.84 -8.68
C GLU A 560 10.15 -32.62 -9.83
N ALA A 561 8.92 -33.12 -9.60
CA ALA A 561 8.13 -33.74 -10.65
C ALA A 561 7.81 -32.75 -11.78
N LEU A 562 7.40 -31.52 -11.44
CA LEU A 562 7.17 -30.45 -12.40
C LEU A 562 8.45 -30.13 -13.20
N SER A 563 9.60 -29.99 -12.53
CA SER A 563 10.89 -29.72 -13.16
C SER A 563 11.29 -30.76 -14.20
N LYS A 564 10.98 -32.04 -13.96
CA LYS A 564 11.20 -33.13 -14.92
C LYS A 564 10.30 -32.98 -16.14
N LYS A 565 9.02 -32.63 -15.96
CA LYS A 565 8.08 -32.40 -17.06
C LYS A 565 8.44 -31.17 -17.88
N VAL A 566 8.82 -30.06 -17.24
CA VAL A 566 9.31 -28.85 -17.92
C VAL A 566 10.57 -29.17 -18.75
N THR A 567 11.45 -30.02 -18.22
CA THR A 567 12.63 -30.51 -18.96
C THR A 567 12.24 -31.36 -20.17
N ALA A 568 11.30 -32.29 -20.02
CA ALA A 568 10.81 -33.13 -21.10
C ALA A 568 10.10 -32.32 -22.20
N ALA A 569 9.47 -31.20 -21.86
CA ALA A 569 8.82 -30.29 -22.79
C ALA A 569 9.81 -29.44 -23.63
N GLY A 570 11.11 -29.50 -23.33
CA GLY A 570 12.14 -28.82 -24.12
C GLY A 570 12.37 -27.35 -23.76
N LEU A 571 11.87 -26.87 -22.61
CA LEU A 571 12.12 -25.50 -22.16
C LEU A 571 13.61 -25.27 -21.92
N ASN A 572 14.11 -24.11 -22.34
CA ASN A 572 15.52 -23.77 -22.22
C ASN A 572 15.98 -23.72 -20.73
N GLU A 573 17.26 -23.98 -20.47
CA GLU A 573 17.78 -24.08 -19.10
C GLU A 573 17.59 -22.81 -18.28
N LYS A 574 17.72 -21.63 -18.90
CA LYS A 574 17.53 -20.33 -18.26
C LYS A 574 16.12 -20.20 -17.68
N ASP A 575 15.11 -20.55 -18.46
CA ASP A 575 13.72 -20.39 -18.07
C ASP A 575 13.25 -21.51 -17.12
N ARG A 576 13.80 -22.72 -17.23
CA ARG A 576 13.63 -23.78 -16.22
C ARG A 576 14.12 -23.33 -14.84
N ASN A 577 15.32 -22.75 -14.78
CA ASN A 577 15.91 -22.31 -13.51
C ASN A 577 15.12 -21.14 -12.91
N LYS A 578 14.59 -20.23 -13.73
CA LYS A 578 13.67 -19.17 -13.28
C LYS A 578 12.36 -19.72 -12.72
N ILE A 579 11.74 -20.69 -13.39
CA ILE A 579 10.49 -21.32 -12.91
C ILE A 579 10.71 -21.94 -11.52
N ARG A 580 11.81 -22.70 -11.36
CA ARG A 580 12.18 -23.27 -10.06
C ARG A 580 12.44 -22.19 -9.00
N PHE A 581 13.17 -21.13 -9.36
CA PHE A 581 13.41 -20.00 -8.47
C PHE A 581 12.10 -19.35 -8.01
N ILE A 582 11.18 -19.02 -8.92
CA ILE A 582 9.89 -18.39 -8.59
C ILE A 582 9.05 -19.27 -7.66
N ALA A 583 9.01 -20.57 -7.94
CA ALA A 583 8.29 -21.53 -7.12
C ALA A 583 8.79 -21.50 -5.67
N VAL A 584 10.12 -21.46 -5.45
CA VAL A 584 10.72 -21.42 -4.11
C VAL A 584 10.66 -20.03 -3.47
N TYR A 585 10.91 -18.98 -4.25
CA TYR A 585 11.04 -17.60 -3.79
C TYR A 585 9.69 -16.98 -3.39
N ILE A 586 8.67 -17.13 -4.25
CA ILE A 586 7.32 -16.61 -4.00
C ILE A 586 6.43 -17.71 -3.42
N GLY A 587 6.36 -18.88 -4.06
CA GLY A 587 5.38 -19.93 -3.73
C GLY A 587 5.66 -20.72 -2.44
N VAL A 588 6.90 -20.70 -1.93
CA VAL A 588 7.34 -21.32 -0.67
C VAL A 588 6.83 -22.76 -0.47
N PRO A 589 7.32 -23.74 -1.25
CA PRO A 589 6.88 -25.13 -1.18
C PRO A 589 7.27 -25.75 0.18
N GLY A 590 6.27 -26.16 0.97
CA GLY A 590 6.47 -26.72 2.31
C GLY A 590 6.33 -25.73 3.47
N GLY A 591 6.15 -24.44 3.22
CA GLY A 591 5.98 -23.39 4.26
C GLY A 591 7.24 -22.57 4.52
N ARG A 592 7.10 -21.39 5.15
CA ARG A 592 8.17 -20.37 5.29
C ARG A 592 9.35 -20.79 6.15
N ASN A 593 9.06 -21.61 7.18
CA ASN A 593 10.04 -22.13 8.12
C ASN A 593 10.19 -23.65 8.01
N ALA A 594 10.03 -24.20 6.80
CA ALA A 594 10.21 -25.62 6.56
C ALA A 594 11.69 -26.01 6.69
N LEU A 595 12.17 -26.11 7.93
CA LEU A 595 13.27 -27.00 8.27
C LEU A 595 12.75 -28.42 8.04
N MET A 596 13.15 -29.05 6.94
CA MET A 596 12.82 -30.45 6.74
C MET A 596 13.53 -31.28 7.81
N PRO A 597 12.82 -32.19 8.50
CA PRO A 597 13.45 -33.15 9.41
C PRO A 597 14.59 -33.89 8.69
N ILE A 598 15.69 -34.12 9.40
CA ILE A 598 16.88 -34.81 8.86
C ILE A 598 16.50 -36.19 8.29
N ASP A 599 15.48 -36.84 8.85
CA ASP A 599 15.01 -38.17 8.43
C ASP A 599 14.29 -38.17 7.06
N ASP A 600 13.90 -37.00 6.54
CA ASP A 600 13.35 -36.82 5.19
C ASP A 600 14.44 -36.50 4.13
N LEU A 601 15.73 -36.40 4.51
CA LEU A 601 16.87 -36.05 3.65
C LEU A 601 17.37 -37.21 2.76
N GLY A 602 16.46 -38.00 2.21
CA GLY A 602 16.81 -39.10 1.32
C GLY A 602 17.39 -38.69 -0.05
N ALA A 603 17.24 -37.43 -0.49
CA ALA A 603 17.86 -36.93 -1.74
C ALA A 603 17.64 -35.44 -2.07
N VAL A 604 16.83 -34.68 -1.34
CA VAL A 604 16.50 -33.30 -1.75
C VAL A 604 17.34 -32.32 -0.93
N ALA A 605 18.42 -31.81 -1.53
CA ALA A 605 19.13 -30.64 -1.02
C ALA A 605 18.10 -29.55 -0.68
N ALA A 606 18.18 -28.98 0.53
CA ALA A 606 17.22 -27.98 1.02
C ALA A 606 16.84 -26.98 -0.09
N LEU A 607 15.54 -26.88 -0.37
CA LEU A 607 15.01 -25.96 -1.37
C LEU A 607 15.21 -24.54 -0.85
N SER A 608 16.31 -23.93 -1.28
CA SER A 608 16.68 -22.56 -0.92
C SER A 608 16.57 -21.66 -2.13
N ALA A 609 15.91 -20.52 -1.96
CA ALA A 609 15.77 -19.53 -3.02
C ALA A 609 17.15 -19.03 -3.50
N THR A 610 18.13 -18.87 -2.60
CA THR A 610 19.50 -18.48 -2.99
C THR A 610 20.15 -19.56 -3.84
N ASN A 611 19.93 -20.84 -3.52
CA ASN A 611 20.46 -21.96 -4.31
C ASN A 611 19.85 -22.03 -5.71
N GLU A 612 18.53 -21.85 -5.84
CA GLU A 612 17.90 -21.80 -7.17
C GLU A 612 18.29 -20.54 -7.95
N LEU A 613 18.51 -19.39 -7.28
CA LEU A 613 19.00 -18.16 -7.91
C LEU A 613 20.42 -18.34 -8.47
N ARG A 614 21.33 -19.01 -7.74
CA ARG A 614 22.69 -19.29 -8.24
C ARG A 614 22.72 -20.13 -9.51
N LYS A 615 21.69 -20.95 -9.75
CA LYS A 615 21.56 -21.77 -10.95
C LYS A 615 21.15 -20.95 -12.17
N THR A 616 20.63 -19.73 -12.03
CA THR A 616 20.38 -18.87 -13.20
C THR A 616 21.72 -18.52 -13.87
N ALA A 617 21.79 -18.40 -15.19
CA ALA A 617 23.06 -18.09 -15.85
C ALA A 617 23.48 -16.61 -15.69
N GLN A 618 22.52 -15.72 -15.47
CA GLN A 618 22.71 -14.28 -15.30
C GLN A 618 21.92 -13.80 -14.07
N PRO A 619 22.35 -12.70 -13.43
CA PRO A 619 21.57 -12.03 -12.39
C PRO A 619 20.17 -11.70 -12.89
N LEU A 620 19.14 -11.95 -12.06
CA LEU A 620 17.76 -11.58 -12.40
C LEU A 620 17.54 -10.09 -12.23
N VAL A 621 18.10 -9.53 -11.16
CA VAL A 621 18.17 -8.10 -10.91
C VAL A 621 19.48 -7.59 -11.47
N ASP A 622 19.42 -6.51 -12.22
CA ASP A 622 20.61 -5.81 -12.68
C ASP A 622 21.39 -5.24 -11.48
N PRO A 623 22.67 -5.61 -11.28
CA PRO A 623 23.50 -5.03 -10.22
C PRO A 623 23.61 -3.50 -10.26
N ALA A 624 23.43 -2.85 -11.41
CA ALA A 624 23.40 -1.39 -11.50
C ALA A 624 22.21 -0.80 -10.74
N GLU A 625 21.03 -1.41 -10.84
CA GLU A 625 19.82 -0.93 -10.17
C GLU A 625 19.90 -1.10 -8.65
N GLU A 626 20.62 -2.12 -8.16
CA GLU A 626 20.89 -2.30 -6.73
C GLU A 626 21.93 -1.31 -6.19
N ILE A 627 22.99 -1.03 -6.96
CA ILE A 627 24.13 -0.27 -6.44
C ILE A 627 23.89 1.26 -6.41
N LYS A 628 22.99 1.79 -7.25
CA LYS A 628 22.68 3.23 -7.34
C LYS A 628 22.43 3.94 -6.01
N PRO A 629 21.46 3.53 -5.17
CA PRO A 629 21.21 4.18 -3.88
C PRO A 629 22.41 4.08 -2.92
N ARG A 630 23.23 3.03 -3.06
CA ARG A 630 24.44 2.84 -2.25
C ARG A 630 25.59 3.71 -2.73
N ILE A 631 25.70 4.00 -4.01
CA ILE A 631 26.66 4.98 -4.53
C ILE A 631 26.33 6.35 -3.97
N ASP A 632 25.05 6.72 -3.87
CA ASP A 632 24.65 7.97 -3.20
C ASP A 632 25.11 8.02 -1.74
N ASP A 633 24.90 6.96 -0.95
CA ASP A 633 25.40 6.86 0.44
C ASP A 633 26.94 6.90 0.51
N MET A 634 27.64 6.22 -0.40
CA MET A 634 29.11 6.26 -0.49
C MET A 634 29.63 7.65 -0.86
N LEU A 635 28.94 8.39 -1.74
CA LEU A 635 29.29 9.77 -2.09
C LEU A 635 29.09 10.71 -0.91
N THR A 636 28.00 10.55 -0.14
CA THR A 636 27.79 11.29 1.11
C THR A 636 28.90 10.99 2.13
N LYS A 637 29.24 9.71 2.34
CA LYS A 637 30.35 9.32 3.23
C LYS A 637 31.70 9.86 2.75
N TYR A 638 31.94 9.86 1.44
CA TYR A 638 33.14 10.45 0.84
C TYR A 638 33.22 11.95 1.13
N GLN A 639 32.12 12.67 0.94
CA GLN A 639 31.99 14.08 1.23
C GLN A 639 32.26 14.40 2.72
N ASP A 640 31.61 13.69 3.63
CA ASP A 640 31.76 13.92 5.06
C ASP A 640 33.18 13.63 5.55
N ARG A 641 33.82 12.57 5.04
CA ARG A 641 35.23 12.29 5.36
C ARG A 641 36.18 13.37 4.85
N LEU A 642 35.94 13.91 3.65
CA LEU A 642 36.71 15.04 3.13
C LEU A 642 36.52 16.30 4.01
N ARG A 643 35.29 16.61 4.43
CA ARG A 643 35.01 17.74 5.34
C ARG A 643 35.80 17.64 6.64
N HIS A 644 35.91 16.43 7.19
CA HIS A 644 36.60 16.19 8.46
C HIS A 644 38.08 15.80 8.32
N SER A 645 38.66 15.89 7.12
CA SER A 645 40.06 15.51 6.84
C SER A 645 40.41 14.07 7.28
N VAL A 646 39.44 13.15 7.17
CA VAL A 646 39.60 11.73 7.48
C VAL A 646 40.06 10.96 6.24
N ASP A 647 40.77 9.83 6.41
CA ASP A 647 41.20 8.98 5.30
C ASP A 647 40.02 8.51 4.42
N VAL A 648 40.16 8.76 3.12
CA VAL A 648 39.17 8.47 2.09
C VAL A 648 39.52 7.24 1.24
N THR A 649 40.68 6.60 1.46
CA THR A 649 41.20 5.52 0.61
C THR A 649 40.18 4.38 0.48
N SER A 650 39.71 3.86 1.61
CA SER A 650 38.70 2.79 1.66
C SER A 650 37.38 3.14 0.95
N VAL A 651 36.87 4.35 1.13
CA VAL A 651 35.62 4.80 0.48
C VAL A 651 35.83 4.97 -1.02
N THR A 652 36.99 5.46 -1.44
CA THR A 652 37.31 5.67 -2.87
C THR A 652 37.44 4.33 -3.61
N GLU A 653 38.05 3.33 -2.99
CA GLU A 653 38.14 1.97 -3.52
C GLU A 653 36.74 1.34 -3.67
N ALA A 654 35.91 1.44 -2.63
CA ALA A 654 34.54 0.95 -2.65
C ALA A 654 33.68 1.66 -3.72
N LEU A 655 33.80 2.99 -3.82
CA LEU A 655 33.11 3.79 -4.83
C LEU A 655 33.53 3.38 -6.24
N THR A 656 34.83 3.15 -6.46
CA THR A 656 35.35 2.75 -7.78
C THR A 656 34.79 1.39 -8.19
N ALA A 657 34.79 0.41 -7.27
CA ALA A 657 34.22 -0.91 -7.53
C ALA A 657 32.70 -0.84 -7.81
N ALA A 658 31.96 -0.04 -7.04
CA ALA A 658 30.54 0.17 -7.22
C ALA A 658 30.19 0.85 -8.56
N VAL A 659 30.91 1.92 -8.90
CA VAL A 659 30.70 2.67 -10.15
C VAL A 659 30.96 1.80 -11.37
N ASN A 660 31.95 0.88 -11.34
CA ASN A 660 32.22 -0.01 -12.46
C ASN A 660 31.08 -0.97 -12.80
N LEU A 661 30.09 -1.14 -11.91
CA LEU A 661 28.88 -1.92 -12.19
C LEU A 661 27.83 -1.11 -12.97
N LEU A 662 27.93 0.21 -13.04
CA LEU A 662 26.97 1.06 -13.76
C LEU A 662 27.21 1.04 -15.29
N PRO A 663 26.18 1.35 -16.10
CA PRO A 663 26.32 1.76 -17.50
C PRO A 663 27.28 2.95 -17.69
N GLU A 664 27.87 3.09 -18.88
CA GLU A 664 28.94 4.07 -19.16
C GLU A 664 28.52 5.54 -18.94
N ASP A 665 27.29 5.89 -19.30
CA ASP A 665 26.71 7.22 -19.09
C ASP A 665 26.52 7.54 -17.60
N GLU A 666 26.01 6.57 -16.83
CA GLU A 666 25.84 6.70 -15.38
C GLU A 666 27.18 6.69 -14.63
N GLN A 667 28.19 5.96 -15.13
CA GLN A 667 29.56 6.02 -14.62
C GLN A 667 30.13 7.43 -14.73
N ALA A 668 29.93 8.09 -15.88
CA ALA A 668 30.39 9.45 -16.10
C ALA A 668 29.72 10.42 -15.11
N LEU A 669 28.42 10.27 -14.87
CA LEU A 669 27.66 11.07 -13.91
C LEU A 669 28.20 10.91 -12.48
N ALA A 670 28.39 9.67 -12.02
CA ALA A 670 28.92 9.39 -10.67
C ALA A 670 30.35 9.94 -10.49
N ARG A 671 31.21 9.75 -11.50
CA ARG A 671 32.58 10.28 -11.49
C ARG A 671 32.61 11.81 -11.50
N GLN A 672 31.70 12.45 -12.24
CA GLN A 672 31.59 13.90 -12.22
C GLN A 672 31.18 14.40 -10.84
N ARG A 673 30.17 13.78 -10.21
CA ARG A 673 29.77 14.14 -8.85
C ARG A 673 30.92 13.98 -7.84
N GLY A 674 31.70 12.91 -7.93
CA GLY A 674 32.89 12.72 -7.08
C GLY A 674 33.94 13.83 -7.27
N LYS A 675 34.12 14.36 -8.48
CA LYS A 675 34.99 15.52 -8.73
C LYS A 675 34.43 16.80 -8.12
N ASP A 676 33.13 17.02 -8.25
CA ASP A 676 32.45 18.21 -7.69
C ASP A 676 32.59 18.24 -6.16
N ILE A 677 32.34 17.11 -5.49
CA ILE A 677 32.53 16.94 -4.04
C ILE A 677 33.99 17.22 -3.63
N ARG A 678 34.96 16.76 -4.44
CA ARG A 678 36.37 16.99 -4.14
C ARG A 678 36.79 18.44 -4.33
N ALA A 679 36.18 19.14 -5.28
CA ALA A 679 36.44 20.55 -5.54
C ALA A 679 35.92 21.42 -4.40
N ASP A 680 34.72 21.14 -3.90
CA ASP A 680 34.16 21.80 -2.73
C ASP A 680 33.36 20.83 -1.85
N PRO A 681 33.97 20.26 -0.81
CA PRO A 681 33.27 19.31 0.07
C PRO A 681 32.25 20.00 0.97
N SER A 682 32.22 21.34 1.08
CA SER A 682 31.28 22.04 1.96
C SER A 682 29.85 22.07 1.40
N ILE A 683 29.68 22.06 0.07
CA ILE A 683 28.39 22.18 -0.61
C ILE A 683 27.57 20.89 -0.48
N GLU A 684 26.40 20.94 0.14
CA GLU A 684 25.52 19.77 0.22
C GLU A 684 24.98 19.38 -1.17
N HIS A 685 25.15 18.11 -1.52
CA HIS A 685 24.82 17.56 -2.82
C HIS A 685 23.55 16.70 -2.74
N LYS A 686 22.56 16.98 -3.60
CA LYS A 686 21.38 16.11 -3.75
C LYS A 686 21.77 14.73 -4.27
N LYS A 687 21.09 13.68 -3.82
CA LYS A 687 21.22 12.31 -4.34
C LYS A 687 21.09 12.28 -5.86
N LEU A 688 21.91 11.47 -6.53
CA LEU A 688 21.85 11.25 -7.98
C LEU A 688 20.61 10.43 -8.36
N TRP A 689 20.23 9.46 -7.52
CA TRP A 689 19.10 8.57 -7.76
C TRP A 689 18.09 8.58 -6.60
N PRO A 690 17.40 9.71 -6.35
CA PRO A 690 16.52 9.87 -5.18
C PRO A 690 15.31 8.92 -5.18
N ASP A 691 14.86 8.49 -6.36
CA ASP A 691 13.69 7.61 -6.51
C ASP A 691 14.06 6.11 -6.51
N HIS A 692 15.35 5.76 -6.51
CA HIS A 692 15.77 4.35 -6.51
C HIS A 692 15.71 3.78 -5.09
N VAL A 693 15.17 2.57 -5.01
CA VAL A 693 14.88 1.92 -3.73
C VAL A 693 16.17 1.37 -3.12
N ASP A 694 16.48 1.85 -1.92
CA ASP A 694 17.46 1.22 -1.05
C ASP A 694 16.86 -0.05 -0.44
N ARG A 695 17.34 -1.22 -0.91
CA ARG A 695 16.87 -2.54 -0.46
C ARG A 695 17.18 -2.80 1.01
N ASP A 696 18.30 -2.28 1.54
CA ASP A 696 18.68 -2.47 2.94
C ASP A 696 17.73 -1.71 3.87
N GLN A 697 17.45 -0.45 3.53
CA GLN A 697 16.48 0.34 4.29
C GLN A 697 15.08 -0.25 4.19
N LEU A 698 14.70 -0.75 3.02
CA LEU A 698 13.38 -1.36 2.83
C LEU A 698 13.24 -2.68 3.60
N ASP A 699 14.27 -3.54 3.65
CA ASP A 699 14.26 -4.77 4.47
C ASP A 699 14.00 -4.44 5.95
N VAL A 700 14.73 -3.46 6.49
CA VAL A 700 14.57 -3.00 7.88
C VAL A 700 13.15 -2.49 8.12
N VAL A 701 12.60 -1.67 7.20
CA VAL A 701 11.24 -1.14 7.31
C VAL A 701 10.20 -2.26 7.30
N VAL A 702 10.34 -3.24 6.40
CA VAL A 702 9.42 -4.39 6.30
C VAL A 702 9.47 -5.26 7.56
N ARG A 703 10.67 -5.61 8.05
CA ARG A 703 10.82 -6.41 9.27
C ARG A 703 10.35 -5.67 10.52
N THR A 704 10.61 -4.36 10.59
CA THR A 704 10.10 -3.52 11.69
C THR A 704 8.58 -3.47 11.68
N TYR A 705 7.96 -3.30 10.50
CA TYR A 705 6.51 -3.37 10.38
C TYR A 705 5.95 -4.73 10.81
N ALA A 706 6.59 -5.83 10.38
CA ALA A 706 6.20 -7.18 10.76
C ALA A 706 6.25 -7.41 12.29
N ALA A 707 7.23 -6.83 12.99
CA ALA A 707 7.33 -6.91 14.44
C ALA A 707 6.27 -6.04 15.17
N MET A 708 5.88 -4.91 14.58
CA MET A 708 4.93 -3.96 15.18
C MET A 708 3.46 -4.32 14.93
N ALA A 709 3.12 -4.83 13.74
CA ALA A 709 1.74 -5.18 13.36
C ALA A 709 0.97 -6.02 14.40
N PRO A 710 1.53 -7.12 14.96
CA PRO A 710 0.79 -7.92 15.95
C PRO A 710 0.58 -7.17 17.27
N GLN A 711 1.49 -6.27 17.65
CA GLN A 711 1.35 -5.46 18.86
C GLN A 711 0.20 -4.47 18.70
N VAL A 712 0.10 -3.81 17.54
CA VAL A 712 -0.99 -2.90 17.21
C VAL A 712 -2.34 -3.64 17.20
N GLU A 713 -2.40 -4.83 16.60
CA GLU A 713 -3.62 -5.64 16.57
C GLU A 713 -4.05 -6.13 17.96
N ALA A 714 -3.10 -6.50 18.83
CA ALA A 714 -3.39 -6.90 20.21
C ALA A 714 -3.90 -5.72 21.08
N MET A 715 -3.32 -4.53 20.91
CA MET A 715 -3.75 -3.32 21.62
C MET A 715 -5.15 -2.89 21.20
N ALA A 716 -5.52 -3.07 19.93
CA ALA A 716 -6.88 -2.81 19.46
C ALA A 716 -7.93 -3.72 20.14
N VAL A 717 -7.57 -4.96 20.49
CA VAL A 717 -8.44 -5.83 21.29
C VAL A 717 -8.61 -5.30 22.72
N GLN A 718 -7.53 -4.80 23.35
CA GLN A 718 -7.58 -4.30 24.73
C GLN A 718 -8.38 -3.00 24.88
N ASP A 719 -8.26 -2.08 23.91
CA ASP A 719 -9.02 -0.81 23.91
C ASP A 719 -10.54 -1.04 23.81
N SER A 720 -10.97 -2.16 23.24
CA SER A 720 -12.39 -2.55 23.19
C SER A 720 -12.95 -3.11 24.51
N VAL A 721 -12.12 -3.26 25.54
CA VAL A 721 -12.47 -3.85 26.86
C VAL A 721 -12.42 -2.83 28.00
N LEU A 722 -11.89 -1.62 27.77
CA LEU A 722 -11.74 -0.59 28.82
C LEU A 722 -13.02 0.24 29.01
N GLY A 723 -13.49 0.30 30.25
CA GLY A 723 -14.74 0.94 30.70
C GLY A 723 -14.74 2.48 30.73
N PRO A 724 -15.79 3.10 31.32
CA PRO A 724 -16.24 4.49 31.09
C PRO A 724 -15.27 5.61 31.50
N ASP A 725 -14.16 5.30 32.16
CA ASP A 725 -13.31 6.32 32.79
C ASP A 725 -12.39 7.06 31.81
N GLY A 726 -12.44 6.74 30.50
CA GLY A 726 -11.91 7.62 29.44
C GLY A 726 -10.51 8.16 29.71
N GLN A 727 -9.66 7.43 30.45
CA GLN A 727 -8.29 7.85 30.65
C GLN A 727 -7.60 7.64 29.31
N ALA A 728 -7.25 8.79 28.73
CA ALA A 728 -6.56 8.94 27.48
C ALA A 728 -5.60 7.78 27.23
N GLU A 729 -5.73 7.19 26.04
CA GLU A 729 -4.75 6.34 25.40
C GLU A 729 -3.37 6.63 25.98
N GLY A 730 -2.75 5.63 26.61
CA GLY A 730 -1.35 5.77 26.98
C GLY A 730 -0.62 6.19 25.71
N ALA A 731 0.00 7.38 25.69
CA ALA A 731 0.54 7.99 24.47
C ALA A 731 1.46 7.06 23.65
N GLY A 732 1.93 5.95 24.22
CA GLY A 732 2.61 4.86 23.51
C GLY A 732 1.75 4.08 22.51
N ALA A 733 0.47 3.79 22.78
CA ALA A 733 -0.41 3.00 21.90
C ALA A 733 -0.66 3.72 20.57
N GLU A 734 -1.04 4.98 20.65
CA GLU A 734 -1.31 5.82 19.48
C GLU A 734 -0.03 6.11 18.67
N ARG A 735 1.10 6.28 19.36
CA ARG A 735 2.42 6.36 18.69
C ARG A 735 2.75 5.09 17.93
N LEU A 736 2.50 3.91 18.50
CA LEU A 736 2.78 2.63 17.86
C LEU A 736 1.89 2.42 16.63
N ARG A 737 0.59 2.73 16.72
CA ARG A 737 -0.36 2.74 15.58
C ARG A 737 0.11 3.67 14.47
N THR A 738 0.42 4.91 14.80
CA THR A 738 0.89 5.92 13.84
C THR A 738 2.18 5.47 13.15
N GLN A 739 3.11 4.90 13.90
CA GLN A 739 4.38 4.41 13.36
C GLN A 739 4.18 3.19 12.47
N ALA A 740 3.34 2.22 12.85
CA ALA A 740 3.02 1.06 12.02
C ALA A 740 2.34 1.49 10.72
N ALA A 741 1.37 2.41 10.78
CA ALA A 741 0.72 2.99 9.60
C ALA A 741 1.69 3.78 8.71
N LYS A 742 2.71 4.42 9.28
CA LYS A 742 3.78 5.09 8.53
C LYS A 742 4.63 4.07 7.77
N HIS A 743 5.09 3.01 8.43
CA HIS A 743 5.88 1.96 7.77
C HIS A 743 5.07 1.27 6.67
N ARG A 744 3.82 0.89 6.95
CA ARG A 744 2.89 0.31 5.95
C ARG A 744 2.75 1.18 4.70
N ARG A 745 2.44 2.47 4.88
CA ARG A 745 2.33 3.43 3.76
C ARG A 745 3.65 3.61 3.01
N SER A 746 4.78 3.60 3.71
CA SER A 746 6.10 3.66 3.08
C SER A 746 6.34 2.45 2.18
N ILE A 747 5.99 1.24 2.64
CA ILE A 747 6.13 0.01 1.84
C ILE A 747 5.22 0.07 0.61
N GLU A 748 3.94 0.46 0.77
CA GLU A 748 3.00 0.60 -0.35
C GLU A 748 3.47 1.64 -1.38
N HIS A 749 3.97 2.78 -0.91
CA HIS A 749 4.51 3.82 -1.77
C HIS A 749 5.72 3.30 -2.58
N THR A 750 6.62 2.55 -1.92
CA THR A 750 7.78 1.94 -2.58
C THR A 750 7.37 0.87 -3.59
N ILE A 751 6.36 0.04 -3.29
CA ILE A 751 5.79 -0.94 -4.22
C ILE A 751 5.18 -0.26 -5.46
N ALA A 752 4.58 0.92 -5.29
CA ALA A 752 3.90 1.64 -6.38
C ALA A 752 4.85 2.48 -7.23
N ASN A 753 5.81 3.17 -6.62
CA ASN A 753 6.60 4.23 -7.25
C ASN A 753 8.12 4.00 -7.21
N GLY A 754 8.59 3.03 -6.44
CA GLY A 754 10.02 2.77 -6.24
C GLY A 754 10.71 2.31 -7.52
N LYS A 755 11.79 3.00 -7.92
CA LYS A 755 12.60 2.61 -9.08
C LYS A 755 13.65 1.57 -8.69
N GLY A 756 14.08 0.77 -9.67
CA GLY A 756 15.13 -0.23 -9.52
C GLY A 756 14.68 -1.56 -8.92
N LEU A 757 13.44 -1.71 -8.44
CA LEU A 757 12.89 -3.00 -8.00
C LEU A 757 12.49 -3.86 -9.20
N HIS A 758 12.88 -5.13 -9.15
CA HIS A 758 12.48 -6.12 -10.15
C HIS A 758 11.03 -6.57 -9.92
N PRO A 759 10.25 -6.93 -10.97
CA PRO A 759 8.85 -7.33 -10.81
C PRO A 759 8.61 -8.45 -9.79
N LEU A 760 9.52 -9.44 -9.71
CA LEU A 760 9.45 -10.51 -8.70
C LEU A 760 9.69 -10.00 -7.27
N GLU A 761 10.51 -8.95 -7.07
CA GLU A 761 10.70 -8.33 -5.76
C GLU A 761 9.44 -7.57 -5.34
N VAL A 762 8.80 -6.87 -6.28
CA VAL A 762 7.52 -6.20 -6.05
C VAL A 762 6.43 -7.20 -5.67
N ASP A 763 6.36 -8.34 -6.36
CA ASP A 763 5.41 -9.41 -6.04
C ASP A 763 5.69 -10.03 -4.67
N GLN A 764 6.97 -10.25 -4.32
CA GLN A 764 7.37 -10.75 -2.99
C GLN A 764 6.99 -9.75 -1.89
N LEU A 765 7.25 -8.46 -2.08
CA LEU A 765 6.89 -7.41 -1.13
C LEU A 765 5.38 -7.31 -0.93
N ARG A 766 4.59 -7.41 -2.01
CA ARG A 766 3.12 -7.45 -1.92
C ARG A 766 2.62 -8.68 -1.17
N ALA A 767 3.20 -9.85 -1.44
CA ALA A 767 2.87 -11.07 -0.72
C ALA A 767 3.21 -10.90 0.77
N VAL A 768 4.44 -10.50 1.10
CA VAL A 768 4.88 -10.26 2.49
C VAL A 768 4.01 -9.23 3.20
N LEU A 769 3.62 -8.14 2.54
CA LEU A 769 2.74 -7.15 3.13
C LEU A 769 1.34 -7.74 3.43
N ALA A 770 0.75 -8.45 2.47
CA ALA A 770 -0.53 -9.14 2.67
C ALA A 770 -0.46 -10.18 3.78
N ASP A 771 0.70 -10.84 3.92
CA ASP A 771 0.98 -11.79 4.96
C ASP A 771 1.05 -11.17 6.35
N ILE A 772 1.77 -10.04 6.48
CA ILE A 772 1.83 -9.28 7.74
C ILE A 772 0.45 -8.77 8.13
N ASP A 773 -0.32 -8.24 7.17
CA ASP A 773 -1.70 -7.80 7.39
C ASP A 773 -2.63 -8.98 7.73
N ALA A 774 -2.31 -10.20 7.25
CA ALA A 774 -2.94 -11.45 7.66
C ALA A 774 -2.41 -12.01 9.00
N GLY A 775 -1.53 -11.29 9.72
CA GLY A 775 -0.96 -11.71 11.00
C GLY A 775 0.13 -12.78 10.89
N ILE A 776 0.66 -13.02 9.69
CA ILE A 776 1.85 -13.85 9.47
C ILE A 776 3.06 -12.92 9.48
N THR A 777 3.70 -12.82 10.63
CA THR A 777 4.81 -11.88 10.87
C THR A 777 6.18 -12.42 10.48
N ASP A 778 6.24 -13.69 10.10
CA ASP A 778 7.45 -14.34 9.62
C ASP A 778 7.76 -13.86 8.20
N VAL A 779 8.74 -12.94 8.12
CA VAL A 779 9.26 -12.39 6.86
C VAL A 779 10.27 -13.36 6.28
N PRO A 780 10.13 -13.78 5.00
CA PRO A 780 11.09 -14.66 4.34
C PRO A 780 12.53 -14.17 4.49
N GLU A 781 13.45 -15.11 4.70
CA GLU A 781 14.89 -14.83 4.81
C GLU A 781 15.38 -14.04 3.59
N GLN A 782 15.01 -14.50 2.38
CA GLN A 782 15.28 -13.79 1.14
C GLN A 782 14.09 -12.92 0.71
N LEU A 783 14.17 -11.62 1.00
CA LEU A 783 13.16 -10.63 0.59
C LEU A 783 13.40 -10.07 -0.81
N PHE A 784 14.65 -10.03 -1.26
CA PHE A 784 15.08 -9.48 -2.55
C PHE A 784 15.74 -10.53 -3.44
N ALA A 785 15.53 -10.41 -4.75
CA ALA A 785 16.00 -11.37 -5.75
C ALA A 785 17.38 -11.00 -6.33
N ASP A 786 18.02 -9.98 -5.76
CA ASP A 786 19.35 -9.53 -6.17
C ASP A 786 20.46 -10.46 -5.63
N ASP A 787 21.52 -10.57 -6.42
CA ASP A 787 22.65 -11.45 -6.12
C ASP A 787 23.40 -11.03 -4.84
N ARG A 788 23.37 -9.76 -4.44
CA ARG A 788 24.11 -9.26 -3.28
C ARG A 788 23.41 -9.66 -1.98
N SER A 789 22.10 -9.44 -1.88
CA SER A 789 21.28 -9.89 -0.76
C SER A 789 21.34 -11.42 -0.63
N ALA A 790 21.24 -12.14 -1.75
CA ALA A 790 21.40 -13.60 -1.74
C ALA A 790 22.80 -14.07 -1.27
N ALA A 791 23.86 -13.38 -1.69
CA ALA A 791 25.22 -13.66 -1.24
C ALA A 791 25.41 -13.40 0.25
N ALA A 792 24.81 -12.34 0.80
CA ALA A 792 24.86 -12.04 2.24
C ALA A 792 24.19 -13.15 3.06
N LEU A 793 23.03 -13.65 2.62
CA LEU A 793 22.34 -14.76 3.28
C LEU A 793 23.14 -16.06 3.24
N ASP A 794 23.72 -16.41 2.09
CA ASP A 794 24.58 -17.60 2.02
C ASP A 794 25.84 -17.47 2.88
N ALA A 795 26.39 -16.26 3.02
CA ALA A 795 27.52 -16.01 3.92
C ALA A 795 27.11 -16.18 5.39
N GLU A 796 25.95 -15.64 5.80
CA GLU A 796 25.39 -15.82 7.15
C GLU A 796 25.11 -17.30 7.45
N ARG A 797 24.52 -18.05 6.51
CA ARG A 797 24.34 -19.50 6.68
C ARG A 797 25.66 -20.25 6.77
N SER A 798 26.66 -19.85 5.99
CA SER A 798 28.00 -20.46 6.06
C SER A 798 28.65 -20.18 7.40
N ASP A 799 28.50 -18.98 7.93
CA ASP A 799 28.95 -18.61 9.27
C ASP A 799 28.20 -19.41 10.34
N GLN A 800 26.89 -19.59 10.23
CA GLN A 800 26.11 -20.40 11.17
C GLN A 800 26.55 -21.87 11.15
N ILE A 801 26.71 -22.47 9.97
CA ILE A 801 27.23 -23.84 9.82
C ILE A 801 28.64 -23.94 10.44
N ALA A 802 29.49 -22.93 10.25
CA ALA A 802 30.83 -22.90 10.83
C ALA A 802 30.78 -22.87 12.36
N HIS A 803 29.93 -22.03 12.96
CA HIS A 803 29.73 -21.96 14.40
C HIS A 803 29.16 -23.28 14.95
N ASP A 804 28.15 -23.86 14.30
CA ASP A 804 27.52 -25.11 14.74
C ASP A 804 28.49 -26.29 14.66
N THR A 805 29.29 -26.36 13.59
CA THR A 805 30.35 -27.36 13.41
C THR A 805 31.40 -27.23 14.52
N ALA A 806 31.88 -26.02 14.78
CA ALA A 806 32.86 -25.77 15.84
C ALA A 806 32.29 -26.05 17.23
N ALA A 807 31.04 -25.66 17.50
CA ALA A 807 30.37 -25.92 18.78
C ALA A 807 30.13 -27.42 19.01
N TYR A 808 29.77 -28.17 17.96
CA TYR A 808 29.66 -29.63 18.02
C TYR A 808 31.00 -30.28 18.40
N HIS A 809 32.08 -29.94 17.69
CA HIS A 809 33.40 -30.49 17.96
C HIS A 809 33.96 -30.06 19.31
N ARG A 810 33.65 -28.84 19.76
CA ARG A 810 34.03 -28.39 21.10
C ARG A 810 33.36 -29.21 22.19
N ARG A 811 32.06 -29.48 22.09
CA ARG A 811 31.35 -30.35 23.06
C ARG A 811 31.95 -31.75 23.10
N GLN A 812 32.28 -32.32 21.93
CA GLN A 812 32.94 -33.62 21.85
C GLN A 812 34.34 -33.61 22.48
N LEU A 813 35.11 -32.52 22.30
CA LEU A 813 36.41 -32.36 22.97
C LEU A 813 36.26 -32.28 24.49
N ASP A 814 35.30 -31.51 24.99
CA ASP A 814 35.01 -31.39 26.43
C ASP A 814 34.60 -32.75 27.04
N GLU A 815 33.86 -33.57 26.27
CA GLU A 815 33.52 -34.95 26.65
C GLU A 815 34.78 -35.85 26.72
N ILE A 816 35.71 -35.74 25.78
CA ILE A 816 36.98 -36.46 25.81
C ILE A 816 37.80 -36.07 27.05
N LEU A 817 37.86 -34.77 27.37
CA LEU A 817 38.62 -34.25 28.50
C LEU A 817 37.99 -34.62 29.85
N SER A 818 36.66 -34.61 29.95
CA SER A 818 35.94 -34.98 31.18
C SER A 818 35.98 -36.48 31.47
N THR A 819 35.94 -37.33 30.44
CA THR A 819 36.03 -38.81 30.60
C THR A 819 37.47 -39.31 30.81
N GLY A 820 38.48 -38.52 30.45
CA GLY A 820 39.89 -38.90 30.44
C GLY A 820 40.65 -38.81 31.77
N ALA A 821 39.97 -38.66 32.91
CA ALA A 821 40.59 -38.44 34.22
C ALA A 821 41.55 -37.22 34.26
N VAL A 822 41.21 -36.14 33.55
CA VAL A 822 41.98 -34.89 33.54
C VAL A 822 41.66 -34.09 34.82
N PRO A 823 42.67 -33.55 35.54
CA PRO A 823 42.42 -32.67 36.68
C PRO A 823 41.55 -31.46 36.29
N ALA A 824 40.53 -31.14 37.09
CA ALA A 824 39.56 -30.08 36.78
C ALA A 824 40.19 -28.67 36.63
N ASP A 825 41.37 -28.43 37.21
CA ASP A 825 42.12 -27.18 37.05
C ASP A 825 42.81 -27.09 35.69
N THR A 826 43.33 -28.22 35.19
CA THR A 826 43.99 -28.30 33.88
C THR A 826 43.04 -27.98 32.73
N ALA A 827 41.83 -28.56 32.75
CA ALA A 827 40.80 -28.28 31.75
C ALA A 827 40.38 -26.81 31.75
N ARG A 828 40.29 -26.19 32.94
CA ARG A 828 39.98 -24.75 33.07
C ARG A 828 41.08 -23.86 32.51
N HIS A 829 42.35 -24.25 32.67
CA HIS A 829 43.50 -23.47 32.21
C HIS A 829 43.74 -23.60 30.71
N ALA A 830 43.34 -24.72 30.08
CA ALA A 830 43.42 -24.92 28.63
C ALA A 830 42.27 -24.27 27.83
N ASN A 831 41.27 -23.69 28.50
CA ASN A 831 40.10 -23.10 27.84
C ASN A 831 40.43 -22.01 26.83
N ALA A 832 41.49 -21.22 27.07
CA ALA A 832 41.90 -20.15 26.16
C ALA A 832 42.45 -20.71 24.84
N GLU A 833 43.24 -21.78 24.93
CA GLU A 833 43.82 -22.50 23.80
C GLU A 833 42.74 -23.29 23.04
N ILE A 834 41.81 -23.93 23.76
CA ILE A 834 40.63 -24.58 23.17
C ILE A 834 39.81 -23.55 22.39
N ALA A 835 39.52 -22.39 22.98
CA ALA A 835 38.83 -21.30 22.29
C ALA A 835 39.61 -20.84 21.05
N SER A 836 40.92 -20.65 21.14
CA SER A 836 41.74 -20.25 19.99
C SER A 836 41.75 -21.28 18.86
N VAL A 837 41.68 -22.59 19.17
CA VAL A 837 41.60 -23.65 18.16
C VAL A 837 40.25 -23.57 17.46
N PHE A 838 39.16 -23.56 18.21
CA PHE A 838 37.81 -23.53 17.62
C PHE A 838 37.47 -22.21 16.94
N ASP A 839 38.03 -21.09 17.36
CA ASP A 839 37.93 -19.82 16.63
C ASP A 839 38.62 -19.94 15.26
N ALA A 840 39.82 -20.53 15.21
CA ALA A 840 40.55 -20.74 13.97
C ALA A 840 39.83 -21.74 13.05
N GLN A 841 39.25 -22.81 13.61
CA GLN A 841 38.42 -23.76 12.87
C GLN A 841 37.12 -23.12 12.38
N THR A 842 36.52 -22.21 13.14
CA THR A 842 35.33 -21.44 12.71
C THR A 842 35.68 -20.54 11.51
N GLN A 843 36.81 -19.84 11.54
CA GLN A 843 37.27 -19.05 10.38
C GLN A 843 37.56 -19.93 9.15
N LEU A 844 38.10 -21.13 9.37
CA LEU A 844 38.34 -22.12 8.34
C LEU A 844 37.03 -22.63 7.73
N ALA A 845 36.06 -23.01 8.56
CA ALA A 845 34.74 -23.49 8.16
C ALA A 845 33.87 -22.42 7.47
N ALA A 846 34.01 -21.15 7.88
CA ALA A 846 33.41 -20.02 7.19
C ALA A 846 34.07 -19.70 5.83
N GLY A 847 35.17 -20.39 5.49
CA GLY A 847 35.89 -20.19 4.23
C GLY A 847 36.72 -18.90 4.17
N ARG A 848 36.97 -18.25 5.31
CA ARG A 848 37.75 -17.01 5.40
C ARG A 848 39.27 -17.25 5.40
N THR A 849 39.70 -18.41 5.90
CA THR A 849 41.10 -18.87 5.87
C THR A 849 41.24 -20.16 5.07
N SER A 850 42.44 -20.46 4.57
CA SER A 850 42.75 -21.77 3.98
C SER A 850 43.25 -22.75 5.06
N LEU A 851 43.28 -24.04 4.71
CA LEU A 851 43.86 -25.06 5.59
C LEU A 851 45.35 -24.77 5.87
N GLY A 852 46.09 -24.24 4.90
CA GLY A 852 47.49 -23.83 5.09
C GLY A 852 47.62 -22.68 6.10
N ASP A 853 46.78 -21.64 6.00
CA ASP A 853 46.78 -20.52 6.95
C ASP A 853 46.44 -20.97 8.38
N TYR A 854 45.56 -21.99 8.50
CA TYR A 854 45.21 -22.61 9.78
C TYR A 854 46.40 -23.36 10.39
N GLU A 855 47.07 -24.20 9.59
CA GLU A 855 48.25 -24.95 10.01
C GLU A 855 49.40 -24.02 10.43
N GLU A 856 49.64 -22.93 9.68
CA GLU A 856 50.66 -21.92 10.01
C GLU A 856 50.40 -21.20 11.33
N ARG A 857 49.12 -21.01 11.71
CA ARG A 857 48.74 -20.40 13.00
C ARG A 857 49.18 -21.25 14.20
N GLY A 858 49.31 -22.57 14.00
CA GLY A 858 49.83 -23.52 14.99
C GLY A 858 49.02 -23.59 16.30
N ALA A 859 47.72 -23.28 16.26
CA ALA A 859 46.86 -23.27 17.44
C ALA A 859 46.77 -24.66 18.09
N ASP A 860 46.66 -25.70 17.27
CA ASP A 860 46.56 -27.10 17.70
C ASP A 860 47.81 -27.53 18.46
N GLY A 861 48.98 -27.17 17.96
CA GLY A 861 50.27 -27.44 18.60
C GLY A 861 50.38 -26.79 19.98
N LYS A 862 49.87 -25.56 20.13
CA LYS A 862 49.87 -24.86 21.44
C LYS A 862 48.96 -25.55 22.45
N LEU A 863 47.75 -25.93 22.04
CA LEU A 863 46.82 -26.68 22.89
C LEU A 863 47.44 -28.03 23.31
N LEU A 864 47.96 -28.80 22.36
CA LEU A 864 48.58 -30.11 22.64
C LEU A 864 49.81 -29.99 23.54
N ALA A 865 50.62 -28.92 23.40
CA ALA A 865 51.75 -28.65 24.27
C ALA A 865 51.31 -28.27 25.69
N HIS A 866 50.27 -27.45 25.82
CA HIS A 866 49.70 -27.08 27.13
C HIS A 866 49.15 -28.33 27.84
N LEU A 867 48.37 -29.16 27.15
CA LEU A 867 47.81 -30.41 27.68
C LEU A 867 48.89 -31.40 28.11
N ALA A 868 49.98 -31.51 27.33
CA ALA A 868 51.14 -32.33 27.70
C ALA A 868 51.88 -31.79 28.94
N ALA A 869 52.10 -30.47 29.01
CA ALA A 869 52.74 -29.83 30.16
C ALA A 869 51.94 -30.00 31.46
N ALA A 870 50.62 -30.16 31.35
CA ALA A 870 49.73 -30.39 32.47
C ALA A 870 49.61 -31.87 32.90
N GLY A 871 50.41 -32.76 32.33
CA GLY A 871 50.53 -34.16 32.77
C GLY A 871 49.36 -35.07 32.36
N ILE A 872 48.64 -34.74 31.28
CA ILE A 872 47.53 -35.56 30.77
C ILE A 872 48.04 -36.90 30.24
N PRO A 873 47.34 -38.03 30.50
CA PRO A 873 47.73 -39.34 29.98
C PRO A 873 47.88 -39.36 28.45
N GLU A 874 48.91 -40.05 27.95
CA GLU A 874 49.24 -40.13 26.51
C GLU A 874 48.07 -40.65 25.66
N GLY A 875 47.28 -41.60 26.17
CA GLY A 875 46.09 -42.09 25.47
C GLY A 875 45.01 -41.02 25.27
N VAL A 876 44.83 -40.12 26.24
CA VAL A 876 43.89 -39.00 26.15
C VAL A 876 44.45 -37.92 25.23
N HIS A 877 45.75 -37.61 25.32
CA HIS A 877 46.43 -36.68 24.43
C HIS A 877 46.29 -37.09 22.95
N ASN A 878 46.51 -38.37 22.63
CA ASN A 878 46.34 -38.89 21.28
C ASN A 878 44.89 -38.83 20.78
N ARG A 879 43.90 -39.08 21.66
CA ARG A 879 42.48 -38.93 21.33
C ARG A 879 42.12 -37.47 21.02
N VAL A 880 42.61 -36.53 21.84
CA VAL A 880 42.41 -35.09 21.62
C VAL A 880 43.02 -34.66 20.30
N LYS A 881 44.26 -35.06 20.01
CA LYS A 881 44.91 -34.78 18.73
C LYS A 881 44.08 -35.29 17.55
N HIS A 882 43.68 -36.56 17.59
CA HIS A 882 42.89 -37.17 16.51
C HIS A 882 41.57 -36.44 16.28
N HIS A 883 40.90 -36.03 17.37
CA HIS A 883 39.64 -35.28 17.30
C HIS A 883 39.83 -33.88 16.68
N ILE A 884 40.87 -33.15 17.08
CA ILE A 884 41.17 -31.83 16.53
C ILE A 884 41.52 -31.94 15.04
N ASP A 885 42.34 -32.92 14.65
CA ASP A 885 42.70 -33.16 13.24
C ASP A 885 41.44 -33.49 12.40
N HIS A 886 40.52 -34.31 12.94
CA HIS A 886 39.24 -34.62 12.31
C HIS A 886 38.35 -33.37 12.18
N ALA A 887 38.20 -32.59 13.25
CA ALA A 887 37.42 -31.37 13.26
C ALA A 887 37.96 -30.32 12.28
N ALA A 888 39.29 -30.19 12.17
CA ALA A 888 39.94 -29.32 11.18
C ALA A 888 39.66 -29.80 9.75
N GLY A 889 39.65 -31.12 9.51
CA GLY A 889 39.28 -31.73 8.24
C GLY A 889 37.85 -31.42 7.80
N GLU A 890 36.87 -31.61 8.69
CA GLU A 890 35.46 -31.25 8.44
C GLU A 890 35.28 -29.74 8.23
N SER A 891 35.94 -28.92 9.05
CA SER A 891 35.95 -27.47 8.91
C SER A 891 36.53 -27.05 7.56
N ALA A 892 37.60 -27.69 7.08
CA ALA A 892 38.16 -27.42 5.76
C ALA A 892 37.22 -27.78 4.61
N ILE A 893 36.41 -28.84 4.75
CA ILE A 893 35.39 -29.23 3.76
C ILE A 893 34.29 -28.18 3.70
N ALA A 894 33.73 -27.80 4.87
CA ALA A 894 32.73 -26.74 4.96
C ALA A 894 33.26 -25.41 4.37
N GLY A 895 34.49 -25.04 4.71
CA GLY A 895 35.15 -23.84 4.20
C GLY A 895 35.35 -23.82 2.69
N LYS A 896 35.70 -24.97 2.09
CA LYS A 896 35.78 -25.10 0.63
C LYS A 896 34.41 -24.89 -0.04
N GLN A 897 33.35 -25.43 0.55
CA GLN A 897 31.99 -25.24 0.04
C GLN A 897 31.54 -23.79 0.17
N ALA A 898 31.74 -23.16 1.33
CA ALA A 898 31.44 -21.75 1.57
C ALA A 898 32.16 -20.85 0.55
N ARG A 899 33.47 -21.05 0.37
CA ARG A 899 34.27 -20.29 -0.61
C ARG A 899 33.81 -20.51 -2.04
N ARG A 900 33.42 -21.74 -2.40
CA ARG A 900 32.87 -22.03 -3.74
C ARG A 900 31.58 -21.25 -3.99
N ILE A 901 30.68 -21.19 -3.02
CA ILE A 901 29.43 -20.43 -3.12
C ILE A 901 29.73 -18.93 -3.24
N GLN A 902 30.62 -18.41 -2.41
CA GLN A 902 31.00 -16.99 -2.44
C GLN A 902 31.64 -16.60 -3.78
N ASN A 903 32.55 -17.43 -4.29
CA ASN A 903 33.17 -17.20 -5.59
C ASN A 903 32.14 -17.21 -6.72
N GLN A 904 31.14 -18.10 -6.67
CA GLN A 904 30.07 -18.12 -7.67
C GLN A 904 29.28 -16.79 -7.71
N TRP A 905 29.02 -16.18 -6.54
CA TRP A 905 28.37 -14.86 -6.48
C TRP A 905 29.26 -13.72 -6.97
N THR A 906 30.56 -13.80 -6.70
CA THR A 906 31.54 -12.83 -7.21
C THR A 906 31.66 -12.93 -8.73
N ASP A 907 31.84 -14.13 -9.27
CA ASP A 907 31.96 -14.40 -10.70
C ASP A 907 30.75 -13.87 -11.48
N ARG A 908 29.54 -14.02 -10.93
CA ARG A 908 28.31 -13.49 -11.54
C ARG A 908 28.28 -11.96 -11.63
N ARG A 909 28.74 -11.27 -10.58
CA ARG A 909 28.83 -9.80 -10.56
C ARG A 909 29.94 -9.29 -11.48
N GLU A 910 31.09 -9.94 -11.46
CA GLU A 910 32.21 -9.64 -12.35
C GLU A 910 31.84 -9.85 -13.82
N LEU A 911 31.04 -10.87 -14.14
CA LEU A 911 30.55 -11.11 -15.50
C LEU A 911 29.69 -9.95 -16.01
N VAL A 912 28.86 -9.33 -15.16
CA VAL A 912 28.11 -8.12 -15.53
C VAL A 912 29.05 -6.95 -15.77
N ALA A 913 30.00 -6.70 -14.87
CA ALA A 913 31.00 -5.64 -15.04
C ALA A 913 31.82 -5.82 -16.33
N ALA A 914 32.24 -7.06 -16.62
CA ALA A 914 33.00 -7.42 -17.81
C ALA A 914 32.19 -7.20 -19.09
N ASN A 915 30.89 -7.53 -19.10
CA ASN A 915 30.01 -7.30 -20.26
C ASN A 915 29.72 -5.80 -20.51
N ARG A 916 29.85 -4.96 -19.46
CA ARG A 916 29.64 -3.50 -19.55
C ARG A 916 30.90 -2.73 -19.89
N THR A 917 32.06 -3.29 -19.56
CA THR A 917 33.34 -2.69 -19.92
C THR A 917 33.56 -2.95 -21.40
N PRO A 918 33.76 -1.91 -22.24
CA PRO A 918 34.04 -2.14 -23.66
C PRO A 918 35.26 -3.06 -23.78
N GLU A 919 35.17 -4.07 -24.66
CA GLU A 919 36.30 -4.96 -24.92
C GLU A 919 37.55 -4.10 -25.19
N PRO A 920 38.70 -4.38 -24.55
CA PRO A 920 39.92 -3.69 -24.90
C PRO A 920 40.16 -3.88 -26.39
N VAL A 921 40.26 -2.76 -27.13
CA VAL A 921 40.42 -2.76 -28.58
C VAL A 921 41.53 -3.76 -28.94
N PRO A 922 41.23 -4.88 -29.63
CA PRO A 922 42.16 -6.00 -29.80
C PRO A 922 43.41 -5.64 -30.60
N TYR A 923 43.43 -4.44 -31.19
CA TYR A 923 44.43 -4.00 -32.15
C TYR A 923 44.98 -2.63 -31.77
N ASP A 924 46.25 -2.61 -31.37
CA ASP A 924 47.05 -1.40 -31.21
C ASP A 924 47.74 -1.09 -32.55
N SER A 925 47.06 -0.29 -33.39
CA SER A 925 47.59 0.14 -34.69
C SER A 925 48.52 1.34 -34.53
N THR A 926 49.52 1.46 -35.39
CA THR A 926 50.35 2.68 -35.48
C THR A 926 49.50 3.93 -35.66
N ALA A 927 48.45 3.85 -36.47
CA ALA A 927 47.47 4.92 -36.66
C ALA A 927 46.73 5.33 -35.37
N ARG A 928 46.43 4.38 -34.46
CA ARG A 928 45.82 4.69 -33.15
C ARG A 928 46.82 5.42 -32.24
N ARG A 929 48.09 5.01 -32.22
CA ARG A 929 49.14 5.69 -31.46
C ARG A 929 49.39 7.11 -31.97
N GLU A 930 49.48 7.26 -33.29
CA GLU A 930 49.61 8.57 -33.95
C GLU A 930 48.40 9.48 -33.66
N ALA A 931 47.18 8.95 -33.70
CA ALA A 931 45.97 9.70 -33.33
C ALA A 931 45.95 10.08 -31.84
N THR A 932 46.45 9.21 -30.96
CA THR A 932 46.53 9.47 -29.52
C THR A 932 47.59 10.53 -29.22
N GLU A 933 48.75 10.45 -29.86
CA GLU A 933 49.81 11.45 -29.81
C GLU A 933 49.32 12.81 -30.33
N ALA A 934 48.61 12.83 -31.47
CA ALA A 934 48.00 14.03 -32.03
C ALA A 934 46.95 14.65 -31.08
N ARG A 935 46.13 13.81 -30.42
CA ARG A 935 45.17 14.27 -29.41
C ARG A 935 45.87 14.86 -28.18
N LEU A 936 46.96 14.26 -27.73
CA LEU A 936 47.74 14.74 -26.57
C LEU A 936 48.46 16.07 -26.89
N ARG A 937 48.95 16.24 -28.12
CA ARG A 937 49.47 17.53 -28.62
C ARG A 937 48.38 18.59 -28.74
N ALA A 938 47.21 18.22 -29.28
CA ALA A 938 46.06 19.13 -29.38
C ALA A 938 45.55 19.59 -28.00
N ALA A 939 45.77 18.79 -26.95
CA ALA A 939 45.44 19.13 -25.57
C ALA A 939 46.49 20.04 -24.89
N GLY A 940 47.54 20.50 -25.60
CA GLY A 940 48.51 21.46 -25.10
C GLY A 940 49.50 20.93 -24.05
N LEU A 941 49.66 19.60 -23.96
CA LEU A 941 50.60 18.97 -23.04
C LEU A 941 52.06 19.15 -23.51
N SER A 942 53.00 19.23 -22.57
CA SER A 942 54.41 19.37 -22.91
C SER A 942 54.99 18.09 -23.49
N GLU A 943 55.97 18.23 -24.39
CA GLU A 943 56.50 17.10 -25.16
C GLU A 943 57.14 16.01 -24.29
N ARG A 944 57.69 16.40 -23.13
CA ARG A 944 58.18 15.47 -22.11
C ARG A 944 57.07 14.60 -21.51
N VAL A 945 55.88 15.16 -21.29
CA VAL A 945 54.71 14.45 -20.74
C VAL A 945 54.07 13.56 -21.81
N ILE A 946 54.03 14.03 -23.06
CA ILE A 946 53.53 13.24 -24.20
C ILE A 946 54.41 12.00 -24.41
N THR A 947 55.72 12.19 -24.45
CA THR A 947 56.70 11.10 -24.59
C THR A 947 56.58 10.08 -23.45
N GLY A 948 56.44 10.56 -22.20
CA GLY A 948 56.24 9.69 -21.04
C GLY A 948 54.95 8.86 -21.11
N ARG A 949 53.84 9.47 -21.58
CA ARG A 949 52.56 8.78 -21.75
C ARG A 949 52.57 7.77 -22.90
N MET A 950 53.22 8.11 -24.02
CA MET A 950 53.37 7.20 -25.17
C MET A 950 54.28 6.01 -24.86
N ALA A 951 55.29 6.19 -23.99
CA ALA A 951 56.14 5.10 -23.52
C ALA A 951 55.39 4.09 -22.63
N VAL A 952 54.47 4.56 -21.78
CA VAL A 952 53.60 3.69 -20.97
C VAL A 952 52.60 2.93 -21.85
N ASP A 953 52.01 3.60 -22.84
CA ASP A 953 51.07 3.01 -23.79
C ASP A 953 51.71 1.89 -24.63
N ALA A 954 52.97 2.07 -25.04
CA ALA A 954 53.76 1.06 -25.75
C ALA A 954 54.01 -0.22 -24.94
N GLY A 955 54.00 -0.14 -23.60
CA GLY A 955 54.18 -1.29 -22.70
C GLY A 955 52.97 -2.22 -22.58
N HIS A 956 51.82 -1.83 -23.13
CA HIS A 956 50.57 -2.60 -23.09
C HIS A 956 50.24 -3.31 -24.42
N ALA A 957 51.15 -3.29 -25.40
CA ALA A 957 50.92 -3.86 -26.72
C ALA A 957 51.05 -5.40 -26.75
N THR A 958 50.09 -6.09 -27.37
CA THR A 958 50.20 -7.53 -27.66
C THR A 958 50.88 -7.71 -29.03
N PRO A 959 51.97 -8.50 -29.16
CA PRO A 959 52.67 -8.67 -30.44
C PRO A 959 51.78 -9.34 -31.52
N PRO A 960 51.98 -9.04 -32.82
CA PRO A 960 51.16 -9.56 -33.92
C PRO A 960 51.10 -11.10 -34.00
N GLN A 961 52.11 -11.78 -33.45
CA GLN A 961 52.24 -13.23 -33.51
C GLN A 961 51.29 -13.97 -32.56
N ASP A 962 50.78 -13.29 -31.52
CA ASP A 962 49.86 -13.88 -30.54
C ASP A 962 48.38 -13.71 -30.95
N ALA A 963 48.07 -12.75 -31.82
CA ALA A 963 46.71 -12.50 -32.32
C ALA A 963 46.22 -13.61 -33.27
N VAL A 964 47.13 -14.31 -33.96
CA VAL A 964 46.78 -15.33 -34.96
C VAL A 964 46.50 -16.71 -34.33
N LYS A 965 46.85 -16.93 -33.05
CA LYS A 965 46.65 -18.23 -32.37
C LYS A 965 45.33 -18.37 -31.60
N ALA A 966 44.53 -17.32 -31.51
CA ALA A 966 43.26 -17.36 -30.78
C ALA A 966 42.11 -17.87 -31.67
N THR A 967 41.93 -19.18 -31.76
CA THR A 967 40.70 -19.78 -32.27
C THR A 967 39.53 -19.47 -31.32
N PRO A 968 38.35 -19.03 -31.78
CA PRO A 968 37.21 -18.75 -30.92
C PRO A 968 36.54 -20.07 -30.53
N GLY A 969 37.01 -20.67 -29.43
CA GLY A 969 36.56 -21.99 -29.00
C GLY A 969 36.94 -22.29 -27.56
N LYS A 970 36.42 -21.48 -26.63
CA LYS A 970 36.11 -21.76 -25.20
C LYS A 970 36.07 -20.43 -24.45
N GLN A 971 34.97 -20.17 -23.74
CA GLN A 971 34.87 -19.07 -22.78
C GLN A 971 36.10 -19.14 -21.84
N LYS A 972 36.91 -18.08 -21.84
CA LYS A 972 38.01 -17.95 -20.89
C LYS A 972 37.40 -17.87 -19.49
N ARG A 973 37.69 -18.86 -18.64
CA ARG A 973 37.45 -18.73 -17.20
C ARG A 973 38.21 -17.50 -16.69
N ALA A 974 37.55 -16.66 -15.91
CA ALA A 974 38.15 -15.50 -15.28
C ALA A 974 39.40 -15.91 -14.48
N ARG A 975 40.41 -15.04 -14.50
CA ARG A 975 41.72 -15.27 -13.90
C ARG A 975 41.57 -15.19 -12.38
N THR A 976 41.78 -16.31 -11.67
CA THR A 976 41.56 -16.48 -10.22
C THR A 976 42.64 -15.83 -9.32
N THR A 977 43.13 -14.64 -9.64
CA THR A 977 44.08 -13.94 -8.76
C THR A 977 43.70 -12.48 -8.59
N ALA A 978 43.33 -12.11 -7.37
CA ALA A 978 43.16 -10.73 -6.93
C ALA A 978 44.47 -9.93 -7.06
N PRO A 979 44.43 -8.61 -7.28
CA PRO A 979 45.63 -7.77 -7.23
C PRO A 979 46.07 -7.67 -5.77
N GLY A 980 47.12 -8.41 -5.39
CA GLY A 980 47.72 -8.34 -4.05
C GLY A 980 48.35 -9.63 -3.53
N SER A 981 48.02 -10.81 -4.07
CA SER A 981 48.69 -12.05 -3.69
C SER A 981 49.88 -12.32 -4.61
N GLY A 982 51.09 -12.08 -4.10
CA GLY A 982 52.32 -12.50 -4.77
C GLY A 982 52.27 -13.98 -5.14
N VAL A 983 52.70 -14.29 -6.36
CA VAL A 983 52.85 -15.65 -6.86
C VAL A 983 53.96 -16.34 -6.05
N TYR A 984 53.60 -17.03 -4.97
CA TYR A 984 54.49 -18.03 -4.39
C TYR A 984 54.43 -19.27 -5.26
N ARG A 985 55.46 -19.43 -6.11
CA ARG A 985 55.83 -20.73 -6.67
C ARG A 985 56.20 -21.64 -5.50
N SER A 986 55.28 -22.51 -5.08
CA SER A 986 55.62 -23.63 -4.22
C SER A 986 56.52 -24.58 -5.00
N THR A 987 57.82 -24.52 -4.72
CA THR A 987 58.75 -25.60 -5.08
C THR A 987 58.41 -26.81 -4.21
N HIS A 988 57.76 -27.80 -4.80
CA HIS A 988 57.66 -29.13 -4.20
C HIS A 988 59.07 -29.67 -3.97
N ARG A 989 59.51 -29.72 -2.71
CA ARG A 989 60.49 -30.72 -2.24
C ARG A 989 59.67 -31.92 -1.75
N GLY A 990 59.72 -33.01 -2.49
CA GLY A 990 58.92 -34.20 -2.22
C GLY A 990 59.45 -35.08 -1.09
N ARG A 991 58.56 -35.92 -0.55
CA ARG A 991 58.77 -37.35 -0.29
C ARG A 991 57.45 -38.01 0.17
N GLY A 992 57.09 -39.13 -0.46
CA GLY A 992 56.34 -40.21 0.21
C GLY A 992 54.84 -40.31 -0.08
N ASP A 993 54.53 -41.00 -1.19
CA ASP A 993 53.46 -42.01 -1.30
C ASP A 993 52.04 -41.66 -0.81
N GLN A 994 51.21 -41.08 -1.69
CA GLN A 994 49.78 -41.40 -1.72
C GLN A 994 49.29 -41.53 -3.17
N ARG A 995 48.89 -42.76 -3.50
CA ARG A 995 48.30 -43.14 -4.76
C ARG A 995 46.87 -42.60 -4.88
N GLY A 996 46.60 -42.09 -6.07
CA GLY A 996 45.34 -41.67 -6.69
C GLY A 996 44.00 -41.99 -6.04
N TYR A 997 43.10 -41.01 -6.15
CA TYR A 997 41.82 -41.19 -6.84
C TYR A 997 41.54 -39.94 -7.68
N GLY A 998 41.46 -40.12 -8.99
CA GLY A 998 40.98 -39.12 -9.94
C GLY A 998 39.72 -39.60 -10.63
N LYS A 999 38.75 -38.71 -10.85
CA LYS A 999 38.34 -38.16 -12.15
C LYS A 999 37.18 -37.21 -11.96
#